data_AF-A0A914ASH2-F1
#
_entry.id   AF-A0A914ASH2-F1
#
_cell.length_a   1.000
_cell.length_b   1.000
_cell.length_c   1.000
_cell.angle_alpha   90.00
_cell.angle_beta   90.00
_cell.angle_gamma   90.00
#
_symmetry.space_group_name_H-M   'P 1'
#
loop_
_entity.id
_entity.type
_entity.pdbx_description
1 polymer ?
#
loop_
_entity_poly.entity_id
_entity_poly.type
_entity_poly.pdbx_seq_one_letter_code
_entity_poly.pdbx_strand_id
1 'polypeptide(L)'
;MTSPVIDSARWRPLNGQNDAVKTQWRIYSKSATGRWERRPKEEWEEFSRTPPDRANFVIDPGFFQESTTYLLKLIGSRNPDFSNAGSVSEEADVNNRPHNGTCSIAPLEGEALTTDFSISCEGWMDVPEDLPLSYTFKVDNGGASSIRTIHASTRPELDRPTKLNQGLPENDYVVRITIDVTDRLGCFKTVDLQVKVLPPDNSTDVTGQLKTIESNMENLFADAKMGSAANLVIAAADFLNTANNGTESSNTDVVDPDASEERTKMRGNMAEMLSEAQVGTVEGVQQLSSAMAAVTKVPQEVSQNARTRLLGSMEGYSKVLQNNSRSNDPISVEMLEAATAVCMEVVENIVEATHSTGVEEAVDGSGIDNMKKSEEVVDRLASAISAKMVLGQSDVEVLSSKSTLILARSPVLWISNKTFSSGDGNNVQLPLYEDLFQDTDNYTAVTQKFIMRDRNTKVFATGAQEVNSMVVSLTLINDTDQSPLVVANTSSPIQISVVRNKDHLTVNGSSTEKVVYVNRTAPVGGKMVVHQIDVPSRNALSLEVRSLGTDDMQKGSSYDVILYVFLRQGGNPSLEIHDLNCTLRQRVTVEEDYIPSNESWDLGYSTVLSNDSQTRCFFVSDQLDILGNGGLLSLQYGVNHEVSLSSNAMDESDKTSSESLDNRRFHPMYYALTSSLYTCLAIGDTQTQWSTRGCEVGENSTDTMTQCFCNHLTMFGGGLKIPINHIDLSDSAFLKLDENPVVFIFMICCLSLYLLVIIWARKVDKRDIVKVYLQWQGPL
;
A
#
# COMPACT_ATOMS: atom_id res chain seq x y z
N MET A 1 9.85 6.23 37.79
CA MET A 1 11.28 6.20 38.14
C MET A 1 12.09 6.16 36.87
N THR A 2 13.10 7.02 36.76
CA THR A 2 14.11 7.01 35.70
C THR A 2 14.71 5.61 35.57
N SER A 3 14.59 4.98 34.39
CA SER A 3 15.59 3.98 34.02
C SER A 3 16.90 4.75 33.85
N PRO A 4 17.94 4.53 34.67
CA PRO A 4 19.25 4.98 34.27
C PRO A 4 19.56 4.18 33.01
N VAL A 5 19.59 4.85 31.86
CA VAL A 5 20.30 4.32 30.70
C VAL A 5 21.74 4.15 31.19
N ILE A 6 22.08 2.93 31.59
CA ILE A 6 23.46 2.55 31.82
C ILE A 6 24.08 2.62 30.44
N ASP A 7 24.71 3.75 30.17
CA ASP A 7 25.50 4.02 28.98
C ASP A 7 26.54 2.90 28.91
N SER A 8 26.28 1.92 28.05
CA SER A 8 27.18 0.79 27.88
C SER A 8 28.45 1.33 27.25
N ALA A 9 29.46 1.53 28.10
CA ALA A 9 30.79 1.94 27.71
C ALA A 9 31.23 1.20 26.43
N ARG A 10 31.85 1.95 25.50
CA ARG A 10 32.45 1.45 24.25
C ARG A 10 33.19 0.12 24.46
N TRP A 11 32.61 -0.99 24.00
CA TRP A 11 33.32 -2.26 23.89
C TRP A 11 33.72 -2.49 22.44
N ARG A 12 34.96 -2.10 22.09
CA ARG A 12 35.61 -2.59 20.87
C ARG A 12 36.15 -4.00 21.14
N PRO A 13 35.92 -5.00 20.27
CA PRO A 13 36.69 -6.23 20.32
C PRO A 13 38.08 -5.96 19.73
N LEU A 14 39.10 -5.97 20.59
CA LEU A 14 40.48 -6.11 20.17
C LEU A 14 40.74 -7.61 19.91
N ASN A 15 40.95 -7.97 18.64
CA ASN A 15 41.57 -9.21 18.17
C ASN A 15 40.97 -10.56 18.63
N GLY A 16 40.22 -11.21 17.74
CA GLY A 16 40.50 -12.61 17.36
C GLY A 16 40.17 -13.77 18.30
N GLN A 17 39.52 -13.57 19.45
CA GLN A 17 38.88 -14.66 20.22
C GLN A 17 37.52 -14.20 20.76
N ASN A 18 36.54 -15.10 20.70
CA ASN A 18 35.12 -14.85 20.96
C ASN A 18 34.83 -14.68 22.46
N ASP A 19 35.32 -13.59 23.04
CA ASP A 19 35.30 -13.23 24.47
C ASP A 19 34.09 -12.33 24.82
N ALA A 20 32.93 -12.58 24.20
CA ALA A 20 31.73 -11.82 24.48
C ALA A 20 31.15 -12.21 25.85
N VAL A 21 30.93 -11.23 26.72
CA VAL A 21 30.21 -11.43 27.99
C VAL A 21 28.78 -11.87 27.67
N LYS A 22 28.41 -13.06 28.13
CA LYS A 22 27.04 -13.57 28.08
C LYS A 22 26.23 -12.97 29.21
N THR A 23 25.00 -12.59 28.92
CA THR A 23 24.08 -12.01 29.90
C THR A 23 22.84 -12.85 30.10
N GLN A 24 22.21 -12.75 31.27
CA GLN A 24 20.87 -13.30 31.52
C GLN A 24 20.14 -12.44 32.56
N TRP A 25 18.85 -12.23 32.34
CA TRP A 25 17.97 -11.58 33.32
C TRP A 25 17.32 -12.58 34.28
N ARG A 26 17.14 -12.15 35.52
CA ARG A 26 16.30 -12.82 36.53
C ARG A 26 15.44 -11.78 37.23
N ILE A 27 14.16 -12.08 37.32
CA ILE A 27 13.19 -11.23 38.00
C ILE A 27 12.74 -11.91 39.30
N TYR A 28 12.66 -11.14 40.37
CA TYR A 28 12.12 -11.60 41.64
C TYR A 28 10.99 -10.67 42.09
N SER A 29 9.93 -11.22 42.67
CA SER A 29 8.87 -10.47 43.34
C SER A 29 9.05 -10.54 44.85
N LYS A 30 8.73 -9.46 45.55
CA LYS A 30 8.75 -9.43 47.02
C LYS A 30 7.43 -9.95 47.55
N SER A 31 7.45 -11.08 48.27
CA SER A 31 6.27 -11.62 48.93
C SER A 31 5.80 -10.73 50.09
N ALA A 32 4.57 -10.92 50.57
CA ALA A 32 4.04 -10.23 51.75
C ALA A 32 4.88 -10.45 53.03
N THR A 33 5.68 -11.52 53.08
CA THR A 33 6.62 -11.80 54.18
C THR A 33 7.97 -11.10 54.03
N GLY A 34 8.17 -10.31 52.97
CA GLY A 34 9.41 -9.61 52.64
C GLY A 34 10.46 -10.48 51.94
N ARG A 35 10.15 -11.75 51.62
CA ARG A 35 11.06 -12.67 50.93
C ARG A 35 10.99 -12.48 49.42
N TRP A 36 12.15 -12.48 48.77
CA TRP A 36 12.28 -12.50 47.31
C TRP A 36 11.98 -13.89 46.74
N GLU A 37 11.03 -13.95 45.82
CA GLU A 37 10.62 -15.15 45.10
C GLU A 37 10.97 -14.99 43.62
N ARG A 38 11.73 -15.93 43.06
CA ARG A 38 12.12 -15.87 41.65
C ARG A 38 10.89 -16.13 40.78
N ARG A 39 10.62 -15.22 39.84
CA ARG A 39 9.63 -15.43 38.79
C ARG A 39 10.21 -16.37 37.71
N PRO A 40 9.51 -17.45 37.34
CA PRO A 40 9.87 -18.29 36.19
C PRO A 40 10.08 -17.44 34.93
N LYS A 41 10.99 -17.87 34.05
CA LYS A 41 11.32 -17.11 32.84
C LYS A 41 10.12 -17.05 31.89
N GLU A 42 9.41 -18.16 31.83
CA GLU A 42 8.26 -18.42 30.98
C GLU A 42 7.09 -17.47 31.29
N GLU A 43 7.01 -16.92 32.51
CA GLU A 43 5.94 -15.99 32.91
C GLU A 43 6.16 -14.55 32.42
N TRP A 44 7.40 -14.15 32.12
CA TRP A 44 7.70 -12.77 31.73
C TRP A 44 8.34 -12.64 30.35
N GLU A 45 8.91 -13.73 29.81
CA GLU A 45 9.55 -13.72 28.50
C GLU A 45 8.56 -13.40 27.38
N GLU A 46 7.28 -13.79 27.51
CA GLU A 46 6.23 -13.44 26.53
C GLU A 46 5.95 -11.93 26.45
N PHE A 47 6.25 -11.19 27.51
CA PHE A 47 6.13 -9.73 27.55
C PHE A 47 7.45 -9.04 27.16
N SER A 48 8.55 -9.76 26.96
CA SER A 48 9.85 -9.12 26.74
C SER A 48 10.03 -8.71 25.28
N ARG A 49 10.23 -7.42 25.04
CA ARG A 49 10.57 -6.89 23.71
C ARG A 49 12.05 -7.05 23.36
N THR A 50 12.92 -7.32 24.33
CA THR A 50 14.34 -7.64 24.07
C THR A 50 14.62 -9.11 24.39
N PRO A 51 15.54 -9.79 23.68
CA PRO A 51 15.88 -11.16 24.03
C PRO A 51 16.43 -11.25 25.48
N PRO A 52 15.97 -12.19 26.32
CA PRO A 52 16.33 -12.30 27.74
C PRO A 52 17.83 -12.49 28.04
N ASP A 53 18.61 -12.87 27.04
CA ASP A 53 20.04 -13.09 27.13
C ASP A 53 20.86 -11.83 26.79
N ARG A 54 20.21 -10.67 26.61
CA ARG A 54 20.84 -9.38 26.31
C ARG A 54 20.97 -8.48 27.53
N ALA A 55 21.90 -7.54 27.45
CA ALA A 55 22.12 -6.56 28.52
C ALA A 55 20.99 -5.52 28.61
N ASN A 56 20.31 -5.23 27.50
CA ASN A 56 19.15 -4.35 27.48
C ASN A 56 17.88 -5.12 27.82
N PHE A 57 17.00 -4.47 28.58
CA PHE A 57 15.75 -5.06 29.05
C PHE A 57 14.58 -4.14 28.76
N VAL A 58 13.67 -4.61 27.91
CA VAL A 58 12.39 -3.97 27.63
C VAL A 58 11.30 -5.01 27.83
N ILE A 59 10.25 -4.62 28.54
CA ILE A 59 9.11 -5.47 28.85
C ILE A 59 7.82 -4.67 28.66
N ASP A 60 6.85 -5.30 28.03
CA ASP A 60 5.53 -4.78 27.78
C ASP A 60 4.69 -4.67 29.07
N PRO A 61 3.68 -3.79 29.08
CA PRO A 61 2.70 -3.74 30.15
C PRO A 61 2.01 -5.09 30.38
N GLY A 62 1.61 -5.36 31.62
CA GLY A 62 0.77 -6.52 31.98
C GLY A 62 1.46 -7.57 32.85
N PHE A 63 2.79 -7.69 32.79
CA PHE A 63 3.51 -8.63 33.65
C PHE A 63 3.60 -8.19 35.12
N PHE A 64 4.01 -6.93 35.34
CA PHE A 64 4.24 -6.41 36.69
C PHE A 64 2.91 -6.14 37.41
N GLN A 65 2.81 -6.68 38.63
CA GLN A 65 1.62 -6.53 39.47
C GLN A 65 1.70 -5.30 40.36
N GLU A 66 0.59 -4.59 40.50
CA GLU A 66 0.41 -3.44 41.40
C GLU A 66 0.81 -3.76 42.84
N SER A 67 1.23 -2.73 43.58
CA SER A 67 1.61 -2.82 45.00
C SER A 67 2.68 -3.87 45.31
N THR A 68 3.46 -4.29 44.31
CA THR A 68 4.49 -5.31 44.46
C THR A 68 5.85 -4.72 44.10
N THR A 69 6.85 -4.90 44.97
CA THR A 69 8.24 -4.57 44.65
C THR A 69 8.89 -5.71 43.89
N TYR A 70 9.60 -5.39 42.80
CA TYR A 70 10.38 -6.33 42.02
C TYR A 70 11.88 -6.04 42.15
N LEU A 71 12.69 -7.10 42.08
CA LEU A 71 14.14 -7.02 41.95
C LEU A 71 14.52 -7.52 40.56
N LEU A 72 15.03 -6.63 39.72
CA LEU A 72 15.52 -6.91 38.38
C LEU A 72 17.02 -7.18 38.48
N LYS A 73 17.45 -8.40 38.15
CA LYS A 73 18.84 -8.82 38.28
C LYS A 73 19.43 -9.21 36.93
N LEU A 74 20.43 -8.45 36.48
CA LEU A 74 21.25 -8.79 35.33
C LEU A 74 22.50 -9.54 35.78
N ILE A 75 22.76 -10.68 35.16
CA ILE A 75 23.93 -11.53 35.44
C ILE A 75 24.78 -11.57 34.18
N GLY A 76 26.08 -11.30 34.29
CA GLY A 76 27.04 -11.33 33.19
C GLY A 76 28.20 -12.29 33.46
N SER A 77 28.59 -13.10 32.49
CA SER A 77 29.78 -13.97 32.57
C SER A 77 30.47 -14.16 31.23
N ARG A 78 31.79 -14.35 31.24
CA ARG A 78 32.53 -14.84 30.06
C ARG A 78 32.39 -16.34 29.88
N ASN A 79 32.02 -17.07 30.94
CA ASN A 79 31.88 -18.52 30.90
C ASN A 79 30.46 -18.93 30.47
N PRO A 80 30.31 -19.89 29.53
CA PRO A 80 29.00 -20.37 29.07
C PRO A 80 28.05 -20.88 30.16
N ASP A 81 28.59 -21.46 31.21
CA ASP A 81 27.85 -22.00 32.36
C ASP A 81 27.55 -20.93 33.43
N PHE A 82 27.91 -19.67 33.17
CA PHE A 82 27.86 -18.56 34.12
C PHE A 82 28.65 -18.81 35.41
N SER A 83 29.67 -19.68 35.39
CA SER A 83 30.66 -19.73 36.46
C SER A 83 31.41 -18.39 36.53
N ASN A 84 31.80 -17.97 37.74
CA ASN A 84 32.45 -16.67 38.00
C ASN A 84 31.69 -15.46 37.43
N ALA A 85 30.35 -15.53 37.38
CA ALA A 85 29.52 -14.42 36.91
C ALA A 85 29.54 -13.23 37.88
N GLY A 86 29.49 -12.03 37.32
CA GLY A 86 29.10 -10.81 38.04
C GLY A 86 27.59 -10.60 37.94
N SER A 87 27.02 -9.81 38.84
CA SER A 87 25.61 -9.39 38.72
C SER A 87 25.39 -7.99 39.26
N VAL A 88 24.46 -7.27 38.64
CA VAL A 88 23.87 -6.03 39.15
C VAL A 88 22.39 -6.27 39.40
N SER A 89 21.80 -5.55 40.35
CA SER A 89 20.37 -5.68 40.65
C SER A 89 19.78 -4.32 41.00
N GLU A 90 18.57 -4.08 40.53
CA GLU A 90 17.80 -2.86 40.79
C GLU A 90 16.45 -3.25 41.41
N GLU A 91 16.07 -2.57 42.48
CA GLU A 91 14.73 -2.71 43.07
C GLU A 91 13.80 -1.67 42.43
N ALA A 92 12.61 -2.10 42.00
CA ALA A 92 11.60 -1.27 41.39
C ALA A 92 10.25 -1.50 42.07
N ASP A 93 9.65 -0.44 42.58
CA ASP A 93 8.28 -0.45 43.08
C ASP A 93 7.31 -0.22 41.92
N VAL A 94 6.33 -1.11 41.77
CA VAL A 94 5.30 -0.98 40.74
C VAL A 94 4.26 0.02 41.20
N ASN A 95 4.06 1.06 40.41
CA ASN A 95 3.08 2.08 40.68
C ASN A 95 1.65 1.51 40.69
N ASN A 96 0.78 2.08 41.52
CA ASN A 96 -0.63 1.73 41.54
C ASN A 96 -1.40 2.60 40.56
N ARG A 97 -2.41 2.04 39.90
CA ARG A 97 -3.30 2.81 39.02
C ARG A 97 -4.32 3.66 39.80
N PRO A 98 -4.85 4.70 39.18
CA PRO A 98 -6.04 5.40 39.68
C PRO A 98 -7.19 4.41 39.93
N HIS A 99 -7.96 4.61 41.00
CA HIS A 99 -8.99 3.66 41.43
C HIS A 99 -10.24 4.33 42.02
N ASN A 100 -11.26 3.50 42.29
CA ASN A 100 -12.57 3.82 42.91
C ASN A 100 -13.48 4.82 42.16
N GLY A 101 -12.98 5.52 41.15
CA GLY A 101 -13.79 6.45 40.37
C GLY A 101 -14.71 5.79 39.36
N THR A 102 -15.61 6.58 38.81
CA THR A 102 -16.53 6.20 37.73
C THR A 102 -16.60 7.32 36.70
N CYS A 103 -17.03 7.00 35.49
CA CYS A 103 -17.32 7.98 34.45
C CYS A 103 -18.73 7.73 33.90
N SER A 104 -19.35 8.77 33.38
CA SER A 104 -20.71 8.72 32.83
C SER A 104 -20.87 9.64 31.63
N ILE A 105 -21.84 9.31 30.78
CA ILE A 105 -22.26 10.13 29.64
C ILE A 105 -23.77 10.39 29.72
N ALA A 106 -24.18 11.61 29.35
CA ALA A 106 -25.58 11.99 29.25
C ALA A 106 -25.82 12.94 28.06
N PRO A 107 -26.95 12.80 27.31
CA PRO A 107 -27.90 11.69 27.37
C PRO A 107 -27.31 10.37 26.82
N LEU A 108 -27.96 9.24 27.10
CA LEU A 108 -27.53 7.92 26.59
C LEU A 108 -28.00 7.63 25.14
N GLU A 109 -28.89 8.48 24.63
CA GLU A 109 -29.41 8.42 23.27
C GLU A 109 -29.59 9.84 22.73
N GLY A 110 -29.29 10.04 21.45
CA GLY A 110 -29.45 11.32 20.76
C GLY A 110 -29.27 11.22 19.26
N GLU A 111 -29.29 12.36 18.60
CA GLU A 111 -29.12 12.52 17.15
C GLU A 111 -27.83 13.29 16.83
N ALA A 112 -27.17 12.91 15.74
CA ALA A 112 -26.00 13.62 15.23
C ALA A 112 -26.33 15.09 14.86
N LEU A 113 -25.33 15.98 14.94
CA LEU A 113 -25.44 17.44 14.77
C LEU A 113 -26.28 18.20 15.81
N THR A 114 -27.32 17.60 16.39
CA THR A 114 -28.29 18.31 17.23
C THR A 114 -28.10 18.04 18.73
N THR A 115 -27.75 16.82 19.13
CA THR A 115 -27.71 16.45 20.55
C THR A 115 -26.36 16.77 21.20
N ASP A 116 -26.40 17.50 22.32
CA ASP A 116 -25.23 17.76 23.16
C ASP A 116 -25.01 16.62 24.16
N PHE A 117 -23.83 16.03 24.11
CA PHE A 117 -23.39 14.97 25.02
C PHE A 117 -22.38 15.53 26.02
N SER A 118 -22.64 15.32 27.30
CA SER A 118 -21.72 15.61 28.40
C SER A 118 -21.08 14.33 28.89
N ILE A 119 -19.76 14.37 29.10
CA ILE A 119 -19.00 13.26 29.68
C ILE A 119 -18.26 13.81 30.90
N SER A 120 -18.40 13.12 32.03
CA SER A 120 -17.73 13.46 33.28
C SER A 120 -17.31 12.22 34.05
N CYS A 121 -16.27 12.38 34.85
CA CYS A 121 -15.70 11.38 35.73
C CYS A 121 -15.67 11.92 37.16
N GLU A 122 -15.94 11.05 38.13
CA GLU A 122 -16.01 11.44 39.55
C GLU A 122 -15.45 10.34 40.44
N GLY A 123 -14.95 10.74 41.62
CA GLY A 123 -14.51 9.80 42.66
C GLY A 123 -13.18 9.09 42.42
N TRP A 124 -12.43 9.47 41.37
CA TRP A 124 -11.09 8.94 41.12
C TRP A 124 -10.11 9.39 42.19
N MET A 125 -9.34 8.42 42.70
CA MET A 125 -8.35 8.65 43.74
C MET A 125 -7.01 8.00 43.38
N ASP A 126 -5.95 8.64 43.84
CA ASP A 126 -4.59 8.12 43.79
C ASP A 126 -3.78 8.62 45.00
N VAL A 127 -2.56 8.13 45.17
CA VAL A 127 -1.64 8.62 46.19
C VAL A 127 -1.28 10.09 45.90
N PRO A 128 -1.12 10.95 46.93
CA PRO A 128 -0.90 12.38 46.74
C PRO A 128 0.31 12.72 45.88
N GLU A 129 1.33 11.86 45.92
CA GLU A 129 2.54 12.02 45.13
C GLU A 129 2.24 11.93 43.63
N ASP A 130 1.28 11.12 43.20
CA ASP A 130 1.02 10.78 41.79
C ASP A 130 -0.08 11.61 41.11
N LEU A 131 -0.61 12.58 41.84
CA LEU A 131 -1.47 13.63 41.33
C LEU A 131 -0.68 14.75 40.61
N PRO A 132 -1.29 15.49 39.67
CA PRO A 132 -2.69 15.41 39.24
C PRO A 132 -2.95 14.24 38.27
N LEU A 133 -4.20 13.79 38.23
CA LEU A 133 -4.68 12.87 37.20
C LEU A 133 -4.93 13.61 35.89
N SER A 134 -4.76 12.91 34.77
CA SER A 134 -5.18 13.32 33.44
C SER A 134 -6.25 12.36 32.91
N TYR A 135 -7.07 12.87 32.00
CA TYR A 135 -8.22 12.19 31.42
C TYR A 135 -8.14 12.31 29.91
N THR A 136 -8.12 11.17 29.21
CA THR A 136 -8.13 11.10 27.75
C THR A 136 -9.41 10.40 27.29
N PHE A 137 -10.28 11.15 26.62
CA PHE A 137 -11.56 10.71 26.11
C PHE A 137 -11.42 10.37 24.62
N LYS A 138 -11.72 9.12 24.27
CA LYS A 138 -11.62 8.59 22.92
C LYS A 138 -12.99 8.10 22.45
N VAL A 139 -13.29 8.28 21.18
CA VAL A 139 -14.52 7.81 20.53
C VAL A 139 -14.16 6.80 19.46
N ASP A 140 -14.89 5.70 19.43
CA ASP A 140 -14.79 4.67 18.41
C ASP A 140 -16.15 4.44 17.74
N ASN A 141 -16.19 4.67 16.42
CA ASN A 141 -17.37 4.50 15.58
C ASN A 141 -17.41 3.14 14.86
N GLY A 142 -16.45 2.23 15.08
CA GLY A 142 -16.50 0.84 14.59
C GLY A 142 -15.81 0.53 13.25
N GLY A 143 -14.93 1.40 12.74
CA GLY A 143 -14.08 1.15 11.56
C GLY A 143 -12.61 0.85 11.91
N ALA A 144 -11.83 0.29 10.97
CA ALA A 144 -10.45 -0.16 11.21
C ALA A 144 -9.45 0.95 11.65
N SER A 145 -9.80 2.23 11.49
CA SER A 145 -9.04 3.41 12.00
C SER A 145 -9.96 4.49 12.60
N SER A 146 -11.01 4.11 13.35
CA SER A 146 -12.00 5.08 13.88
C SER A 146 -11.75 5.60 15.28
N ILE A 147 -10.76 5.10 16.02
CA ILE A 147 -10.49 5.58 17.39
C ILE A 147 -9.87 6.97 17.33
N ARG A 148 -10.58 7.97 17.86
CA ARG A 148 -10.16 9.38 17.84
C ARG A 148 -10.19 9.97 19.23
N THR A 149 -9.15 10.73 19.59
CA THR A 149 -9.12 11.48 20.84
C THR A 149 -9.97 12.74 20.71
N ILE A 150 -11.04 12.84 21.48
CA ILE A 150 -11.93 14.02 21.51
C ILE A 150 -11.60 14.95 22.68
N HIS A 151 -10.94 14.50 23.73
CA HIS A 151 -10.53 15.42 24.80
C HIS A 151 -9.36 14.86 25.57
N ALA A 152 -8.41 15.74 25.92
CA ALA A 152 -7.32 15.41 26.82
C ALA A 152 -7.09 16.58 27.78
N SER A 153 -7.22 16.33 29.08
CA SER A 153 -7.18 17.39 30.09
C SER A 153 -6.84 16.82 31.48
N THR A 154 -6.45 17.68 32.41
CA THR A 154 -6.40 17.35 33.85
C THR A 154 -7.75 17.52 34.53
N ARG A 155 -8.76 18.03 33.81
CA ARG A 155 -10.14 18.13 34.30
C ARG A 155 -10.86 16.81 34.04
N PRO A 156 -11.68 16.35 35.00
CA PRO A 156 -12.39 15.09 34.89
C PRO A 156 -13.67 15.21 34.05
N GLU A 157 -13.82 16.24 33.22
CA GLU A 157 -15.01 16.50 32.42
C GLU A 157 -14.63 17.23 31.12
N LEU A 158 -15.52 17.15 30.13
CA LEU A 158 -15.41 18.00 28.93
C LEU A 158 -15.59 19.47 29.32
N ASP A 159 -14.78 20.37 28.75
CA ASP A 159 -14.93 21.82 28.98
C ASP A 159 -16.31 22.36 28.58
N ARG A 160 -16.96 21.72 27.62
CA ARG A 160 -18.36 21.93 27.19
C ARG A 160 -18.95 20.62 26.65
N PRO A 161 -20.29 20.47 26.66
CA PRO A 161 -20.95 19.40 25.93
C PRO A 161 -20.54 19.40 24.45
N THR A 162 -20.41 18.21 23.87
CA THR A 162 -19.98 18.03 22.48
C THR A 162 -21.03 17.31 21.64
N LYS A 163 -20.98 17.50 20.33
CA LYS A 163 -21.70 16.65 19.38
C LYS A 163 -20.90 15.39 19.10
N LEU A 164 -21.59 14.28 18.89
CA LEU A 164 -21.02 13.01 18.44
C LEU A 164 -21.62 12.64 17.08
N ASN A 165 -20.87 11.86 16.31
CA ASN A 165 -21.35 11.36 15.02
C ASN A 165 -22.25 10.15 15.20
N GLN A 166 -23.06 9.88 14.17
CA GLN A 166 -23.91 8.70 14.18
C GLN A 166 -23.08 7.41 14.27
N GLY A 167 -23.56 6.43 15.03
CA GLY A 167 -22.97 5.10 15.02
C GLY A 167 -23.24 4.36 13.72
N LEU A 168 -22.56 3.23 13.50
CA LEU A 168 -22.81 2.40 12.33
C LEU A 168 -24.19 1.70 12.43
N PRO A 169 -24.98 1.65 11.35
CA PRO A 169 -26.28 0.96 11.35
C PRO A 169 -26.19 -0.52 11.76
N GLU A 170 -25.11 -1.19 11.38
CA GLU A 170 -24.81 -2.58 11.73
C GLU A 170 -24.63 -2.83 13.23
N ASN A 171 -24.27 -1.79 13.99
CA ASN A 171 -24.10 -1.83 15.44
C ASN A 171 -25.25 -1.13 16.18
N ASP A 172 -26.45 -1.07 15.58
CA ASP A 172 -27.62 -0.35 16.11
C ASP A 172 -27.30 1.10 16.52
N TYR A 173 -26.43 1.76 15.73
CA TYR A 173 -25.99 3.13 15.95
C TYR A 173 -25.30 3.37 17.31
N VAL A 174 -24.76 2.32 17.93
CA VAL A 174 -23.98 2.42 19.17
C VAL A 174 -22.58 2.94 18.87
N VAL A 175 -22.20 4.00 19.58
CA VAL A 175 -20.85 4.59 19.60
C VAL A 175 -20.17 4.21 20.92
N ARG A 176 -18.93 3.71 20.83
CA ARG A 176 -18.13 3.36 22.02
C ARG A 176 -17.26 4.53 22.41
N ILE A 177 -17.19 4.79 23.71
CA ILE A 177 -16.37 5.84 24.29
C ILE A 177 -15.43 5.19 25.30
N THR A 178 -14.14 5.42 25.14
CA THR A 178 -13.11 4.89 26.03
C THR A 178 -12.43 6.05 26.73
N ILE A 179 -12.34 5.99 28.05
CA ILE A 179 -11.75 7.03 28.89
C ILE A 179 -10.58 6.43 29.63
N ASP A 180 -9.37 6.93 29.36
CA ASP A 180 -8.18 6.59 30.12
C ASP A 180 -7.99 7.64 31.22
N VAL A 181 -8.03 7.19 32.47
CA VAL A 181 -7.68 7.99 33.65
C VAL A 181 -6.27 7.64 34.05
N THR A 182 -5.36 8.58 33.89
CA THR A 182 -3.91 8.37 33.94
C THR A 182 -3.29 9.22 35.04
N ASP A 183 -2.38 8.65 35.82
CA ASP A 183 -1.59 9.41 36.78
C ASP A 183 -0.37 10.08 36.14
N ARG A 184 0.37 10.88 36.91
CA ARG A 184 1.58 11.57 36.40
C ARG A 184 2.72 10.62 35.99
N LEU A 185 2.71 9.37 36.47
CA LEU A 185 3.74 8.36 36.18
C LEU A 185 3.36 7.49 34.96
N GLY A 186 2.17 7.70 34.40
CA GLY A 186 1.65 7.02 33.21
C GLY A 186 0.87 5.75 33.51
N CYS A 187 0.61 5.40 34.77
CA CYS A 187 -0.29 4.28 35.08
C CYS A 187 -1.74 4.73 34.86
N PHE A 188 -2.55 3.87 34.24
CA PHE A 188 -3.89 4.27 33.86
C PHE A 188 -4.94 3.18 34.13
N LYS A 189 -6.18 3.64 34.25
CA LYS A 189 -7.37 2.80 34.28
C LYS A 189 -8.31 3.23 33.16
N THR A 190 -8.68 2.27 32.33
CA THR A 190 -9.62 2.47 31.24
C THR A 190 -11.07 2.23 31.70
N VAL A 191 -11.97 3.12 31.31
CA VAL A 191 -13.43 3.00 31.46
C VAL A 191 -14.09 3.06 30.10
N ASP A 192 -14.94 2.07 29.81
CA ASP A 192 -15.73 2.03 28.58
C ASP A 192 -17.18 2.46 28.84
N LEU A 193 -17.67 3.37 28.01
CA LEU A 193 -19.05 3.84 27.96
C LEU A 193 -19.63 3.56 26.57
N GLN A 194 -20.95 3.52 26.49
CA GLN A 194 -21.69 3.35 25.24
C GLN A 194 -22.82 4.38 25.16
N VAL A 195 -23.04 4.92 23.98
CA VAL A 195 -24.09 5.89 23.69
C VAL A 195 -24.69 5.59 22.33
N LYS A 196 -26.01 5.74 22.19
CA LYS A 196 -26.69 5.57 20.89
C LYS A 196 -26.81 6.92 20.19
N VAL A 197 -26.24 7.04 18.99
CA VAL A 197 -26.27 8.29 18.22
C VAL A 197 -26.87 8.01 16.84
N LEU A 198 -28.11 8.43 16.67
CA LEU A 198 -28.89 8.26 15.43
C LEU A 198 -28.44 9.24 14.35
N PRO A 199 -28.68 8.94 13.06
CA PRO A 199 -28.56 9.92 11.99
C PRO A 199 -29.48 11.13 12.24
N PRO A 200 -29.16 12.32 11.71
CA PRO A 200 -30.05 13.47 11.84
C PRO A 200 -31.43 13.17 11.22
N ASP A 201 -32.50 13.66 11.83
CA ASP A 201 -33.84 13.56 11.25
C ASP A 201 -33.86 14.22 9.85
N ASN A 202 -34.67 13.68 8.94
CA ASN A 202 -34.85 14.17 7.57
C ASN A 202 -35.35 15.62 7.53
N SER A 203 -35.94 16.12 8.62
CA SER A 203 -36.40 17.50 8.77
C SER A 203 -35.30 18.50 9.18
N THR A 204 -34.10 18.01 9.52
CA THR A 204 -32.99 18.83 10.02
C THR A 204 -32.43 19.74 8.92
N ASP A 205 -32.39 21.05 9.16
CA ASP A 205 -31.63 21.99 8.34
C ASP A 205 -30.13 21.81 8.58
N VAL A 206 -29.57 20.82 7.87
CA VAL A 206 -28.16 20.44 7.91
C VAL A 206 -27.24 21.63 7.64
N THR A 207 -27.54 22.43 6.62
CA THR A 207 -26.71 23.58 6.23
C THR A 207 -26.75 24.67 7.30
N GLY A 208 -27.91 24.92 7.90
CA GLY A 208 -28.05 25.82 9.04
C GLY A 208 -27.32 25.34 10.29
N GLN A 209 -27.35 24.04 10.57
CA GLN A 209 -26.59 23.44 11.68
C GLN A 209 -25.08 23.58 11.45
N LEU A 210 -24.57 23.26 10.25
CA LEU A 210 -23.15 23.40 9.93
C LEU A 210 -22.65 24.84 10.09
N LYS A 211 -23.43 25.84 9.64
CA LYS A 211 -23.12 27.27 9.87
C LYS A 211 -23.14 27.66 11.35
N THR A 212 -24.06 27.08 12.12
CA THR A 212 -24.11 27.30 13.57
C THR A 212 -22.87 26.72 14.24
N ILE A 213 -22.49 25.48 13.89
CA ILE A 213 -21.27 24.85 14.38
C ILE A 213 -20.06 25.71 13.99
N GLU A 214 -19.96 26.19 12.75
CA GLU A 214 -18.90 27.08 12.28
C GLU A 214 -18.77 28.34 13.15
N SER A 215 -19.88 29.05 13.41
CA SER A 215 -19.87 30.22 14.30
C SER A 215 -19.48 29.90 15.75
N ASN A 216 -19.88 28.72 16.27
CA ASN A 216 -19.50 28.27 17.60
C ASN A 216 -18.02 27.93 17.67
N MET A 217 -17.48 27.33 16.60
CA MET A 217 -16.06 27.03 16.46
C MET A 217 -15.26 28.34 16.51
N GLU A 218 -15.64 29.38 15.75
CA GLU A 218 -14.93 30.68 15.71
C GLU A 218 -14.82 31.30 17.11
N ASN A 219 -15.92 31.28 17.87
CA ASN A 219 -15.95 31.78 19.23
C ASN A 219 -15.05 30.94 20.18
N LEU A 220 -15.02 29.62 20.03
CA LEU A 220 -14.18 28.75 20.87
C LEU A 220 -12.68 28.92 20.61
N PHE A 221 -12.30 29.15 19.35
CA PHE A 221 -10.93 29.49 19.00
C PHE A 221 -10.53 30.85 19.58
N ALA A 222 -11.39 31.86 19.49
CA ALA A 222 -11.17 33.17 20.10
C ALA A 222 -11.01 33.09 21.64
N ASP A 223 -11.75 32.17 22.28
CA ASP A 223 -11.66 31.89 23.73
C ASP A 223 -10.45 30.99 24.11
N ALA A 224 -9.59 30.61 23.17
CA ALA A 224 -8.49 29.67 23.34
C ALA A 224 -8.90 28.27 23.86
N LYS A 225 -10.13 27.83 23.57
CA LYS A 225 -10.68 26.51 23.94
C LYS A 225 -10.50 25.50 22.80
N MET A 226 -9.25 25.31 22.40
CA MET A 226 -8.88 24.54 21.20
C MET A 226 -9.43 23.11 21.21
N GLY A 227 -9.46 22.44 22.37
CA GLY A 227 -9.98 21.08 22.46
C GLY A 227 -11.49 20.98 22.22
N SER A 228 -12.27 21.93 22.71
CA SER A 228 -13.72 21.99 22.42
C SER A 228 -13.98 22.32 20.95
N ALA A 229 -13.17 23.22 20.38
CA ALA A 229 -13.30 23.59 18.97
C ALA A 229 -12.96 22.41 18.05
N ALA A 230 -11.91 21.65 18.36
CA ALA A 230 -11.53 20.44 17.63
C ALA A 230 -12.66 19.41 17.55
N ASN A 231 -13.43 19.24 18.63
CA ASN A 231 -14.55 18.31 18.65
C ASN A 231 -15.70 18.72 17.75
N LEU A 232 -16.02 20.03 17.72
CA LEU A 232 -17.00 20.56 16.79
C LEU A 232 -16.53 20.41 15.34
N VAL A 233 -15.23 20.62 15.07
CA VAL A 233 -14.64 20.37 13.75
C VAL A 233 -14.78 18.90 13.36
N ILE A 234 -14.47 17.96 14.26
CA ILE A 234 -14.61 16.52 14.00
C ILE A 234 -16.07 16.18 13.66
N ALA A 235 -17.03 16.67 14.46
CA ALA A 235 -18.45 16.41 14.23
C ALA A 235 -18.94 16.98 12.88
N ALA A 236 -18.56 18.23 12.56
CA ALA A 236 -18.88 18.83 11.27
C ALA A 236 -18.22 18.09 10.10
N ALA A 237 -16.92 17.78 10.20
CA ALA A 237 -16.17 17.13 9.14
C ALA A 237 -16.66 15.71 8.86
N ASP A 238 -16.93 14.90 9.88
CA ASP A 238 -17.48 13.56 9.70
C ASP A 238 -18.90 13.57 9.14
N PHE A 239 -19.70 14.58 9.49
CA PHE A 239 -20.97 14.79 8.81
C PHE A 239 -20.77 15.12 7.32
N LEU A 240 -19.86 16.03 6.97
CA LEU A 240 -19.53 16.31 5.56
C LEU A 240 -19.03 15.05 4.83
N ASN A 241 -18.28 14.19 5.53
CA ASN A 241 -17.77 12.93 4.99
C ASN A 241 -18.89 11.92 4.70
N THR A 242 -20.00 11.94 5.46
CA THR A 242 -21.15 11.04 5.25
C THR A 242 -22.17 11.60 4.25
N ALA A 243 -22.36 12.92 4.22
CA ALA A 243 -23.20 13.60 3.24
C ALA A 243 -22.74 13.36 1.78
N ASN A 244 -21.44 13.06 1.59
CA ASN A 244 -20.88 12.68 0.30
C ASN A 244 -21.42 11.34 -0.25
N ASN A 245 -21.91 10.44 0.62
CA ASN A 245 -22.43 9.11 0.25
C ASN A 245 -23.97 9.07 0.07
N GLY A 246 -24.67 10.17 0.33
CA GLY A 246 -26.14 10.23 0.32
C GLY A 246 -26.82 10.15 -1.06
N THR A 247 -26.06 10.03 -2.15
CA THR A 247 -26.57 9.99 -3.54
C THR A 247 -26.54 8.61 -4.20
N GLU A 248 -26.26 7.52 -3.47
CA GLU A 248 -26.30 6.14 -4.02
C GLU A 248 -27.71 5.57 -4.28
N SER A 249 -28.72 6.40 -4.52
CA SER A 249 -30.05 5.96 -4.97
C SER A 249 -30.43 6.44 -6.36
N SER A 250 -29.48 6.91 -7.17
CA SER A 250 -29.71 7.16 -8.60
C SER A 250 -28.44 6.90 -9.39
N ASN A 251 -28.53 6.02 -10.41
CA ASN A 251 -27.50 5.72 -11.41
C ASN A 251 -27.16 6.96 -12.28
N THR A 252 -26.67 8.02 -11.66
CA THR A 252 -26.14 9.22 -12.31
C THR A 252 -24.93 9.66 -11.50
N ASP A 253 -23.72 9.40 -12.02
CA ASP A 253 -22.41 9.88 -11.52
C ASP A 253 -22.27 11.42 -11.61
N VAL A 254 -23.32 12.17 -11.31
CA VAL A 254 -23.34 13.63 -11.34
C VAL A 254 -23.37 14.08 -9.89
N VAL A 255 -22.19 14.32 -9.33
CA VAL A 255 -22.03 15.09 -8.08
C VAL A 255 -22.65 16.46 -8.34
N ASP A 256 -23.59 16.89 -7.50
CA ASP A 256 -24.12 18.25 -7.53
C ASP A 256 -22.95 19.24 -7.29
N PRO A 257 -22.52 20.01 -8.31
CA PRO A 257 -21.31 20.83 -8.22
C PRO A 257 -21.45 21.94 -7.17
N ASP A 258 -22.66 22.46 -6.93
CA ASP A 258 -22.91 23.52 -5.94
C ASP A 258 -22.73 22.97 -4.51
N ALA A 259 -23.20 21.75 -4.24
CA ALA A 259 -23.02 21.11 -2.95
C ALA A 259 -21.55 20.79 -2.67
N SER A 260 -20.78 20.35 -3.67
CA SER A 260 -19.34 20.09 -3.54
C SER A 260 -18.54 21.36 -3.24
N GLU A 261 -18.91 22.49 -3.83
CA GLU A 261 -18.28 23.79 -3.58
C GLU A 261 -18.51 24.26 -2.13
N GLU A 262 -19.74 24.12 -1.62
CA GLU A 262 -20.05 24.46 -0.22
C GLU A 262 -19.25 23.60 0.77
N ARG A 263 -19.14 22.28 0.53
CA ARG A 263 -18.32 21.39 1.39
C ARG A 263 -16.84 21.76 1.34
N THR A 264 -16.32 22.08 0.15
CA THR A 264 -14.94 22.53 -0.02
C THR A 264 -14.66 23.82 0.76
N LYS A 265 -15.61 24.77 0.73
CA LYS A 265 -15.52 26.01 1.50
C LYS A 265 -15.53 25.75 3.01
N MET A 266 -16.45 24.91 3.50
CA MET A 266 -16.52 24.55 4.93
C MET A 266 -15.24 23.86 5.40
N ARG A 267 -14.69 22.93 4.61
CA ARG A 267 -13.39 22.30 4.91
C ARG A 267 -12.25 23.31 4.91
N GLY A 268 -12.26 24.27 4.00
CA GLY A 268 -11.30 25.37 3.96
C GLY A 268 -11.30 26.22 5.22
N ASN A 269 -12.48 26.60 5.71
CA ASN A 269 -12.63 27.39 6.93
C ASN A 269 -12.18 26.60 8.18
N MET A 270 -12.60 25.33 8.30
CA MET A 270 -12.14 24.46 9.40
C MET A 270 -10.61 24.26 9.39
N ALA A 271 -10.02 24.10 8.20
CA ALA A 271 -8.58 23.95 8.04
C ALA A 271 -7.81 25.22 8.45
N GLU A 272 -8.31 26.41 8.08
CA GLU A 272 -7.74 27.68 8.51
C GLU A 272 -7.71 27.79 10.03
N MET A 273 -8.84 27.55 10.68
CA MET A 273 -8.96 27.65 12.13
C MET A 273 -8.05 26.66 12.86
N LEU A 274 -8.05 25.39 12.44
CA LEU A 274 -7.16 24.37 13.02
C LEU A 274 -5.69 24.73 12.84
N SER A 275 -5.31 25.40 11.75
CA SER A 275 -3.92 25.74 11.48
C SER A 275 -3.35 26.84 12.38
N GLU A 276 -4.20 27.66 12.99
CA GLU A 276 -3.81 28.75 13.92
C GLU A 276 -3.59 28.26 15.37
N ALA A 277 -4.00 27.03 15.68
CA ALA A 277 -3.89 26.47 17.02
C ALA A 277 -2.43 26.21 17.43
N GLN A 278 -2.10 26.60 18.67
CA GLN A 278 -0.79 26.31 19.25
C GLN A 278 -0.84 25.06 20.12
N VAL A 279 0.16 24.18 19.97
CA VAL A 279 0.26 22.91 20.69
C VAL A 279 1.63 22.76 21.32
N GLY A 280 1.67 22.27 22.56
CA GLY A 280 2.91 21.99 23.28
C GLY A 280 3.04 20.56 23.84
N THR A 281 1.95 19.79 23.86
CA THR A 281 1.90 18.44 24.46
C THR A 281 1.59 17.37 23.42
N VAL A 282 1.91 16.11 23.71
CA VAL A 282 1.65 14.96 22.82
C VAL A 282 0.14 14.77 22.60
N GLU A 283 -0.65 14.94 23.65
CA GLU A 283 -2.10 14.79 23.62
C GLU A 283 -2.78 15.91 22.82
N GLY A 284 -2.27 17.14 22.94
CA GLY A 284 -2.75 18.25 22.10
C GLY A 284 -2.47 18.00 20.62
N VAL A 285 -1.33 17.35 20.30
CA VAL A 285 -1.04 16.93 18.92
C VAL A 285 -2.06 15.90 18.47
N GLN A 286 -2.32 14.85 19.26
CA GLN A 286 -3.31 13.81 18.92
C GLN A 286 -4.70 14.37 18.67
N GLN A 287 -5.16 15.30 19.51
CA GLN A 287 -6.51 15.85 19.41
C GLN A 287 -6.68 16.71 18.15
N LEU A 288 -5.74 17.62 17.88
CA LEU A 288 -5.83 18.50 16.72
C LEU A 288 -5.53 17.77 15.41
N SER A 289 -4.58 16.84 15.39
CA SER A 289 -4.35 16.01 14.21
C SER A 289 -5.56 15.14 13.89
N SER A 290 -6.30 14.64 14.90
CA SER A 290 -7.56 13.90 14.69
C SER A 290 -8.62 14.77 13.99
N ALA A 291 -8.74 16.04 14.39
CA ALA A 291 -9.64 16.98 13.72
C ALA A 291 -9.20 17.29 12.29
N MET A 292 -7.90 17.49 12.05
CA MET A 292 -7.35 17.68 10.71
C MET A 292 -7.55 16.44 9.81
N ALA A 293 -7.41 15.23 10.37
CA ALA A 293 -7.63 13.97 9.64
C ALA A 293 -9.10 13.86 9.21
N ALA A 294 -10.04 14.20 10.09
CA ALA A 294 -11.46 14.25 9.76
C ALA A 294 -11.77 15.24 8.62
N VAL A 295 -11.18 16.44 8.67
CA VAL A 295 -11.36 17.49 7.65
C VAL A 295 -10.78 17.07 6.29
N THR A 296 -9.65 16.37 6.29
CA THR A 296 -8.92 16.00 5.07
C THR A 296 -9.35 14.67 4.45
N LYS A 297 -10.27 13.94 5.09
CA LYS A 297 -10.71 12.60 4.68
C LYS A 297 -11.25 12.49 3.25
N VAL A 298 -11.73 13.59 2.64
CA VAL A 298 -12.13 13.66 1.23
C VAL A 298 -11.13 14.56 0.47
N PRO A 299 -10.04 13.99 -0.07
CA PRO A 299 -8.91 14.75 -0.62
C PRO A 299 -9.29 15.76 -1.72
N GLN A 300 -10.28 15.43 -2.55
CA GLN A 300 -10.75 16.25 -3.66
C GLN A 300 -11.45 17.54 -3.20
N GLU A 301 -11.97 17.57 -1.96
CA GLU A 301 -12.64 18.74 -1.36
C GLU A 301 -11.71 19.57 -0.48
N VAL A 302 -10.40 19.28 -0.44
CA VAL A 302 -9.42 20.05 0.31
C VAL A 302 -8.72 21.00 -0.64
N SER A 303 -8.91 22.32 -0.45
CA SER A 303 -8.28 23.34 -1.30
C SER A 303 -6.75 23.39 -1.12
N GLN A 304 -6.02 23.88 -2.13
CA GLN A 304 -4.56 23.97 -2.06
C GLN A 304 -4.05 24.81 -0.88
N ASN A 305 -4.73 25.93 -0.58
CA ASN A 305 -4.39 26.76 0.58
C ASN A 305 -4.57 26.00 1.92
N ALA A 306 -5.67 25.24 2.04
CA ALA A 306 -5.90 24.40 3.21
C ALA A 306 -4.81 23.33 3.36
N ARG A 307 -4.41 22.66 2.27
CA ARG A 307 -3.31 21.67 2.26
C ARG A 307 -2.02 22.27 2.80
N THR A 308 -1.58 23.40 2.25
CA THR A 308 -0.32 24.07 2.65
C THR A 308 -0.34 24.49 4.12
N ARG A 309 -1.46 25.03 4.61
CA ARG A 309 -1.62 25.44 6.02
C ARG A 309 -1.56 24.25 6.98
N LEU A 310 -2.36 23.23 6.72
CA LEU A 310 -2.43 22.02 7.55
C LEU A 310 -1.09 21.29 7.59
N LEU A 311 -0.38 21.24 6.48
CA LEU A 311 0.95 20.63 6.44
C LEU A 311 1.98 21.44 7.24
N GLY A 312 1.89 22.78 7.22
CA GLY A 312 2.68 23.65 8.10
C GLY A 312 2.40 23.39 9.59
N SER A 313 1.15 23.09 9.96
CA SER A 313 0.80 22.66 11.32
C SER A 313 1.40 21.30 11.67
N MET A 314 1.39 20.33 10.73
CA MET A 314 2.05 19.03 10.91
C MET A 314 3.58 19.16 11.10
N GLU A 315 4.23 20.11 10.43
CA GLU A 315 5.62 20.44 10.69
C GLU A 315 5.84 20.95 12.12
N GLY A 316 4.90 21.74 12.65
CA GLY A 316 4.89 22.18 14.04
C GLY A 316 4.71 21.01 15.00
N TYR A 317 3.72 20.15 14.76
CA TYR A 317 3.39 19.01 15.62
C TYR A 317 4.52 17.98 15.66
N SER A 318 5.14 17.67 14.53
CA SER A 318 6.30 16.78 14.49
C SER A 318 7.49 17.31 15.31
N LYS A 319 7.69 18.63 15.37
CA LYS A 319 8.68 19.25 16.27
C LYS A 319 8.30 19.13 17.74
N VAL A 320 7.01 19.30 18.08
CA VAL A 320 6.50 19.11 19.45
C VAL A 320 6.75 17.68 19.90
N LEU A 321 6.40 16.68 19.08
CA LEU A 321 6.64 15.27 19.39
C LEU A 321 8.13 14.95 19.53
N GLN A 322 8.98 15.47 18.64
CA GLN A 322 10.43 15.29 18.72
C GLN A 322 11.05 15.93 19.97
N ASN A 323 10.56 17.10 20.39
CA ASN A 323 11.06 17.77 21.59
C ASN A 323 10.61 17.04 22.86
N ASN A 324 9.33 16.64 22.91
CA ASN A 324 8.76 15.87 24.01
C ASN A 324 9.42 14.47 24.12
N SER A 325 9.74 13.81 23.01
CA SER A 325 10.42 12.51 23.07
C SER A 325 11.85 12.59 23.65
N ARG A 326 12.48 13.76 23.58
CA ARG A 326 13.80 14.04 24.17
C ARG A 326 13.73 14.57 25.61
N SER A 327 12.54 14.91 26.10
CA SER A 327 12.39 15.33 27.50
C SER A 327 12.48 14.12 28.44
N ASN A 328 12.71 14.41 29.73
CA ASN A 328 12.69 13.42 30.80
C ASN A 328 11.26 13.07 31.24
N ASP A 329 10.24 13.64 30.59
CA ASP A 329 8.85 13.35 30.92
C ASP A 329 8.53 11.88 30.57
N PRO A 330 7.67 11.21 31.37
CA PRO A 330 7.31 9.81 31.20
C PRO A 330 6.35 9.64 30.01
N ILE A 331 6.82 9.95 28.80
CA ILE A 331 6.08 9.72 27.56
C ILE A 331 6.38 8.32 27.07
N SER A 332 5.34 7.49 26.95
CA SER A 332 5.47 6.13 26.43
C SER A 332 5.64 6.11 24.91
N VAL A 333 6.18 5.01 24.39
CA VAL A 333 6.33 4.82 22.94
C VAL A 333 4.94 4.73 22.29
N GLU A 334 3.98 4.08 22.97
CA GLU A 334 2.60 3.92 22.52
C GLU A 334 1.88 5.26 22.32
N MET A 335 2.15 6.25 23.18
CA MET A 335 1.61 7.61 23.01
C MET A 335 2.17 8.28 21.75
N LEU A 336 3.47 8.11 21.48
CA LEU A 336 4.13 8.63 20.28
C LEU A 336 3.66 7.90 19.01
N GLU A 337 3.46 6.58 19.08
CA GLU A 337 2.91 5.76 17.99
C GLU A 337 1.50 6.26 17.61
N ALA A 338 0.61 6.41 18.58
CA ALA A 338 -0.75 6.91 18.34
C ALA A 338 -0.76 8.35 17.78
N ALA A 339 0.09 9.24 18.29
CA ALA A 339 0.22 10.60 17.74
C ALA A 339 0.77 10.59 16.31
N THR A 340 1.75 9.73 16.04
CA THR A 340 2.38 9.58 14.72
C THR A 340 1.39 9.03 13.70
N ALA A 341 0.61 8.01 14.04
CA ALA A 341 -0.39 7.40 13.16
C ALA A 341 -1.38 8.45 12.63
N VAL A 342 -1.95 9.27 13.51
CA VAL A 342 -2.93 10.30 13.12
C VAL A 342 -2.27 11.44 12.34
N CYS A 343 -1.05 11.87 12.71
CA CYS A 343 -0.31 12.84 11.91
C CYS A 343 0.00 12.33 10.50
N MET A 344 0.36 11.04 10.37
CA MET A 344 0.58 10.41 9.07
C MET A 344 -0.70 10.37 8.24
N GLU A 345 -1.86 10.09 8.83
CA GLU A 345 -3.16 10.13 8.13
C GLU A 345 -3.44 11.51 7.49
N VAL A 346 -3.18 12.61 8.22
CA VAL A 346 -3.32 13.98 7.68
C VAL A 346 -2.39 14.18 6.48
N VAL A 347 -1.13 13.79 6.63
CA VAL A 347 -0.10 13.92 5.58
C VAL A 347 -0.51 13.13 4.33
N GLU A 348 -0.99 11.91 4.51
CA GLU A 348 -1.43 11.02 3.44
C GLU A 348 -2.65 11.54 2.68
N ASN A 349 -3.63 12.08 3.41
CA ASN A 349 -4.80 12.71 2.79
C ASN A 349 -4.39 13.91 1.93
N ILE A 350 -3.44 14.71 2.39
CA ILE A 350 -2.89 15.84 1.62
C ILE A 350 -2.11 15.36 0.39
N VAL A 351 -1.29 14.30 0.54
CA VAL A 351 -0.54 13.69 -0.57
C VAL A 351 -1.50 13.19 -1.66
N GLU A 352 -2.58 12.50 -1.29
CA GLU A 352 -3.61 12.05 -2.24
C GLU A 352 -4.27 13.23 -2.97
N ALA A 353 -4.56 14.30 -2.22
CA ALA A 353 -5.22 15.49 -2.74
C ALA A 353 -4.37 16.17 -3.82
N THR A 354 -3.06 16.30 -3.56
CA THR A 354 -2.09 16.85 -4.51
C THR A 354 -1.81 15.90 -5.68
N HIS A 355 -1.86 14.58 -5.46
CA HIS A 355 -1.77 13.61 -6.55
C HIS A 355 -2.95 13.75 -7.53
N SER A 356 -4.16 13.98 -7.02
CA SER A 356 -5.38 14.10 -7.83
C SER A 356 -5.43 15.36 -8.70
N THR A 357 -4.75 16.44 -8.30
CA THR A 357 -4.73 17.74 -9.00
C THR A 357 -3.49 17.93 -9.90
N GLY A 358 -2.68 16.89 -10.09
CA GLY A 358 -1.26 16.92 -10.45
C GLY A 358 -0.81 17.69 -11.71
N VAL A 359 -1.70 18.22 -12.55
CA VAL A 359 -1.33 19.03 -13.72
C VAL A 359 -1.26 20.54 -13.39
N GLU A 360 -2.15 21.07 -12.54
CA GLU A 360 -2.20 22.50 -12.25
C GLU A 360 -1.15 22.92 -11.20
N GLU A 361 -0.89 22.07 -10.21
CA GLU A 361 0.02 22.37 -9.10
C GLU A 361 1.51 22.20 -9.42
N ALA A 362 1.84 21.50 -10.51
CA ALA A 362 3.21 21.41 -11.01
C ALA A 362 3.72 22.78 -11.52
N VAL A 363 2.82 23.66 -11.96
CA VAL A 363 3.15 24.96 -12.56
C VAL A 363 3.46 26.03 -11.51
N ASP A 364 2.73 26.02 -10.38
CA ASP A 364 2.93 26.95 -9.27
C ASP A 364 3.97 26.45 -8.24
N GLY A 365 4.38 25.18 -8.33
CA GLY A 365 5.40 24.57 -7.46
C GLY A 365 4.92 24.26 -6.04
N SER A 366 3.71 24.69 -5.66
CA SER A 366 3.10 24.42 -4.36
C SER A 366 2.88 22.93 -4.09
N GLY A 367 2.54 22.14 -5.12
CA GLY A 367 2.45 20.67 -4.99
C GLY A 367 3.79 20.01 -4.66
N ILE A 368 4.89 20.50 -5.24
CA ILE A 368 6.25 19.99 -4.99
C ILE A 368 6.68 20.28 -3.55
N ASP A 369 6.41 21.50 -3.07
CA ASP A 369 6.73 21.91 -1.69
C ASP A 369 5.93 21.08 -0.67
N ASN A 370 4.64 20.85 -0.93
CA ASN A 370 3.80 19.99 -0.10
C ASN A 370 4.35 18.56 -0.02
N MET A 371 4.73 17.95 -1.16
CA MET A 371 5.32 16.61 -1.19
C MET A 371 6.67 16.51 -0.47
N LYS A 372 7.48 17.58 -0.52
CA LYS A 372 8.76 17.62 0.20
C LYS A 372 8.52 17.72 1.71
N LYS A 373 7.66 18.64 2.14
CA LYS A 373 7.29 18.82 3.54
C LYS A 373 6.66 17.57 4.14
N SER A 374 5.85 16.84 3.39
CA SER A 374 5.27 15.57 3.87
C SER A 374 6.33 14.54 4.25
N GLU A 375 7.40 14.41 3.46
CA GLU A 375 8.52 13.52 3.80
C GLU A 375 9.27 14.02 5.04
N GLU A 376 9.54 15.32 5.14
CA GLU A 376 10.22 15.92 6.29
C GLU A 376 9.43 15.73 7.61
N VAL A 377 8.09 15.82 7.54
CA VAL A 377 7.21 15.55 8.68
C VAL A 377 7.36 14.10 9.12
N VAL A 378 7.23 13.14 8.20
CA VAL A 378 7.33 11.70 8.51
C VAL A 378 8.70 11.35 9.10
N ASP A 379 9.79 11.95 8.58
CA ASP A 379 11.14 11.75 9.10
C ASP A 379 11.29 12.23 10.56
N ARG A 380 10.68 13.36 10.90
CA ARG A 380 10.69 13.88 12.28
C ARG A 380 9.85 13.01 13.21
N LEU A 381 8.69 12.53 12.76
CA LEU A 381 7.85 11.61 13.52
C LEU A 381 8.59 10.29 13.82
N ALA A 382 9.20 9.70 12.79
CA ALA A 382 10.04 8.51 12.93
C ALA A 382 11.20 8.72 13.92
N SER A 383 11.84 9.89 13.87
CA SER A 383 12.90 10.27 14.80
C SER A 383 12.39 10.45 16.24
N ALA A 384 11.16 10.93 16.42
CA ALA A 384 10.56 11.11 17.74
C ALA A 384 10.38 9.76 18.45
N ILE A 385 9.85 8.76 17.74
CA ILE A 385 9.72 7.37 18.24
C ILE A 385 11.10 6.76 18.48
N SER A 386 12.00 6.83 17.50
CA SER A 386 13.34 6.24 17.57
C SER A 386 14.15 6.72 18.78
N ALA A 387 13.94 7.97 19.22
CA ALA A 387 14.61 8.54 20.40
C ALA A 387 14.24 7.83 21.72
N LYS A 388 13.08 7.17 21.80
CA LYS A 388 12.64 6.37 22.97
C LYS A 388 12.90 4.87 22.80
N MET A 389 13.33 4.41 21.63
CA MET A 389 13.62 2.99 21.38
C MET A 389 14.93 2.56 22.05
N VAL A 390 14.94 1.35 22.60
CA VAL A 390 16.13 0.70 23.17
C VAL A 390 16.78 -0.23 22.13
N LEU A 391 18.12 -0.29 22.13
CA LEU A 391 18.87 -1.12 21.20
C LEU A 391 18.54 -2.61 21.36
N GLY A 392 18.10 -3.24 20.27
CA GLY A 392 17.76 -4.66 20.20
C GLY A 392 16.36 -5.01 20.68
N GLN A 393 15.50 -4.01 20.91
CA GLN A 393 14.07 -4.24 21.11
C GLN A 393 13.39 -4.68 19.80
N SER A 394 12.20 -5.28 19.91
CA SER A 394 11.35 -5.63 18.78
C SER A 394 10.98 -4.40 17.95
N ASP A 395 10.68 -4.63 16.67
CA ASP A 395 10.32 -3.58 15.74
C ASP A 395 9.03 -2.85 16.23
N VAL A 396 9.01 -1.52 16.08
CA VAL A 396 7.86 -0.67 16.36
C VAL A 396 7.15 -0.39 15.04
N GLU A 397 5.88 -0.74 14.96
CA GLU A 397 5.06 -0.59 13.75
C GLU A 397 3.99 0.47 13.98
N VAL A 398 3.97 1.49 13.13
CA VAL A 398 2.92 2.51 13.09
C VAL A 398 2.12 2.31 11.81
N LEU A 399 0.85 1.97 12.00
CA LEU A 399 -0.12 1.78 10.93
C LEU A 399 -0.98 3.03 10.76
N SER A 400 -1.10 3.50 9.53
CA SER A 400 -2.07 4.50 9.12
C SER A 400 -3.03 3.90 8.07
N SER A 401 -3.95 4.70 7.55
CA SER A 401 -4.90 4.24 6.53
C SER A 401 -4.27 3.88 5.19
N LYS A 402 -3.10 4.45 4.85
CA LYS A 402 -2.44 4.29 3.54
C LYS A 402 -0.94 4.01 3.60
N SER A 403 -0.35 3.91 4.79
CA SER A 403 1.07 3.64 4.97
C SER A 403 1.34 2.71 6.14
N THR A 404 2.48 2.04 6.07
CA THR A 404 3.06 1.29 7.17
C THR A 404 4.47 1.81 7.43
N LEU A 405 4.72 2.31 8.63
CA LEU A 405 6.04 2.74 9.10
C LEU A 405 6.56 1.70 10.10
N ILE A 406 7.70 1.09 9.81
CA ILE A 406 8.38 0.15 10.71
C ILE A 406 9.73 0.74 11.12
N LEU A 407 9.92 0.86 12.42
CA LEU A 407 11.15 1.32 13.03
C LEU A 407 11.81 0.19 13.81
N ALA A 408 13.11 0.02 13.59
CA ALA A 408 13.91 -0.94 14.34
C ALA A 408 15.24 -0.30 14.74
N ARG A 409 15.72 -0.59 15.94
CA ARG A 409 17.01 -0.10 16.42
C ARG A 409 17.84 -1.29 16.87
N SER A 410 18.87 -1.64 16.11
CA SER A 410 19.62 -2.88 16.34
C SER A 410 21.13 -2.72 16.14
N PRO A 411 21.94 -3.62 16.72
CA PRO A 411 23.34 -3.75 16.34
C PRO A 411 23.47 -3.93 14.82
N VAL A 412 24.53 -3.39 14.23
CA VAL A 412 24.69 -3.40 12.77
C VAL A 412 24.78 -4.81 12.18
N LEU A 413 25.31 -5.78 12.92
CA LEU A 413 25.39 -7.15 12.43
C LEU A 413 24.02 -7.84 12.34
N TRP A 414 22.99 -7.32 13.02
CA TRP A 414 21.65 -7.92 13.05
C TRP A 414 20.81 -7.60 11.82
N ILE A 415 21.21 -6.61 11.01
CA ILE A 415 20.50 -6.32 9.76
C ILE A 415 20.90 -7.27 8.62
N SER A 416 21.91 -8.11 8.84
CA SER A 416 22.39 -9.10 7.87
C SER A 416 21.29 -10.10 7.53
N ASN A 417 20.90 -10.17 6.25
CA ASN A 417 19.80 -11.01 5.77
C ASN A 417 18.45 -10.75 6.46
N LYS A 418 18.23 -9.54 7.02
CA LYS A 418 16.96 -9.15 7.63
C LYS A 418 15.97 -8.73 6.53
N THR A 419 14.71 -9.15 6.70
CA THR A 419 13.59 -8.73 5.85
C THR A 419 12.68 -7.79 6.62
N PHE A 420 12.32 -6.67 6.00
CA PHE A 420 11.29 -5.74 6.48
C PHE A 420 10.06 -5.89 5.58
N SER A 421 8.87 -6.06 6.15
CA SER A 421 7.64 -6.25 5.38
C SER A 421 6.44 -5.64 6.10
N SER A 422 5.52 -5.06 5.33
CA SER A 422 4.22 -4.56 5.79
C SER A 422 3.10 -5.62 5.80
N GLY A 423 3.42 -6.90 5.54
CA GLY A 423 2.46 -8.01 5.61
C GLY A 423 1.53 -8.18 4.40
N ASP A 424 1.54 -7.24 3.46
CA ASP A 424 0.72 -7.19 2.25
C ASP A 424 1.47 -7.63 0.97
N GLY A 425 2.66 -8.20 1.13
CA GLY A 425 3.56 -8.62 0.04
C GLY A 425 4.66 -7.60 -0.27
N ASN A 426 4.53 -6.35 0.20
CA ASN A 426 5.61 -5.38 0.11
C ASN A 426 6.73 -5.75 1.09
N ASN A 427 7.98 -5.75 0.62
CA ASN A 427 9.13 -6.04 1.46
C ASN A 427 10.45 -5.49 0.90
N VAL A 428 11.42 -5.32 1.81
CA VAL A 428 12.84 -5.09 1.49
C VAL A 428 13.67 -6.09 2.28
N GLN A 429 14.39 -6.96 1.56
CA GLN A 429 15.31 -7.94 2.12
C GLN A 429 16.74 -7.50 1.86
N LEU A 430 17.47 -7.27 2.94
CA LEU A 430 18.88 -6.90 2.90
C LEU A 430 19.76 -8.14 2.61
N PRO A 431 20.88 -7.99 1.87
CA PRO A 431 21.88 -9.05 1.75
C PRO A 431 22.67 -9.24 3.06
N LEU A 432 23.76 -10.01 2.99
CA LEU A 432 24.68 -10.14 4.12
C LEU A 432 25.33 -8.79 4.46
N TYR A 433 25.65 -8.59 5.74
CA TYR A 433 26.27 -7.35 6.22
C TYR A 433 27.53 -6.95 5.44
N GLU A 434 28.36 -7.93 5.05
CA GLU A 434 29.58 -7.73 4.27
C GLU A 434 29.34 -7.17 2.86
N ASP A 435 28.13 -7.36 2.32
CA ASP A 435 27.74 -6.85 1.00
C ASP A 435 27.13 -5.45 1.07
N LEU A 436 26.66 -5.02 2.24
CA LEU A 436 25.96 -3.74 2.44
C LEU A 436 26.92 -2.55 2.54
N PHE A 437 28.06 -2.74 3.21
CA PHE A 437 28.98 -1.65 3.52
C PHE A 437 30.37 -1.97 2.99
N GLN A 438 30.92 -1.06 2.17
CA GLN A 438 32.30 -1.17 1.70
C GLN A 438 33.32 -0.82 2.79
N ASP A 439 32.90 -0.10 3.85
CA ASP A 439 33.73 0.31 4.99
C ASP A 439 33.07 -0.18 6.29
N THR A 440 33.60 -1.27 6.86
CA THR A 440 32.94 -2.08 7.91
C THR A 440 33.25 -1.61 9.34
N ASP A 441 34.11 -0.61 9.52
CA ASP A 441 34.72 -0.30 10.83
C ASP A 441 34.01 0.82 11.64
N ASN A 442 32.98 1.47 11.09
CA ASN A 442 32.45 2.72 11.67
C ASN A 442 31.12 2.62 12.40
N TYR A 443 30.38 1.50 12.32
CA TYR A 443 29.02 1.42 12.86
C TYR A 443 28.86 0.31 13.90
N THR A 444 28.40 0.64 15.09
CA THR A 444 28.07 -0.34 16.14
C THR A 444 26.58 -0.70 16.14
N ALA A 445 25.73 0.29 15.86
CA ALA A 445 24.29 0.20 15.83
C ALA A 445 23.74 1.07 14.71
N VAL A 446 22.57 0.69 14.22
CA VAL A 446 21.83 1.41 13.20
C VAL A 446 20.35 1.41 13.55
N THR A 447 19.68 2.50 13.21
CA THR A 447 18.23 2.59 13.19
C THR A 447 17.76 2.30 11.76
N GLN A 448 16.79 1.42 11.60
CA GLN A 448 16.17 1.10 10.32
C GLN A 448 14.79 1.74 10.29
N LYS A 449 14.52 2.51 9.24
CA LYS A 449 13.23 3.12 8.95
C LYS A 449 12.72 2.55 7.65
N PHE A 450 11.83 1.57 7.73
CA PHE A 450 11.09 1.04 6.59
C PHE A 450 9.76 1.78 6.48
N ILE A 451 9.41 2.23 5.29
CA ILE A 451 8.10 2.81 5.03
C ILE A 451 7.53 2.27 3.72
N MET A 452 6.31 1.80 3.78
CA MET A 452 5.47 1.47 2.63
C MET A 452 4.37 2.52 2.52
N ARG A 453 4.09 3.00 1.31
CA ARG A 453 3.01 3.96 1.02
C ARG A 453 2.20 3.49 -0.17
N ASP A 454 0.89 3.67 -0.07
CA ASP A 454 -0.02 3.38 -1.17
C ASP A 454 0.25 4.29 -2.38
N ARG A 455 0.42 5.59 -2.18
CA ARG A 455 0.69 6.57 -3.24
C ARG A 455 2.14 7.03 -3.30
N ASN A 456 2.60 7.28 -4.51
CA ASN A 456 3.89 7.90 -4.79
C ASN A 456 3.92 9.35 -4.28
N THR A 457 4.94 9.73 -3.50
CA THR A 457 5.15 11.12 -3.03
C THR A 457 6.05 11.95 -3.97
N LYS A 458 6.65 11.32 -4.98
CA LYS A 458 7.50 11.95 -6.00
C LYS A 458 6.80 12.03 -7.36
N VAL A 459 5.53 12.42 -7.36
CA VAL A 459 4.66 12.49 -8.56
C VAL A 459 5.08 13.52 -9.60
N PHE A 460 5.80 14.56 -9.17
CA PHE A 460 6.33 15.61 -10.03
C PHE A 460 7.72 15.29 -10.60
N ALA A 461 8.34 14.19 -10.18
CA ALA A 461 9.63 13.78 -10.71
C ALA A 461 9.49 13.22 -12.14
N THR A 462 10.51 13.42 -12.96
CA THR A 462 10.54 12.84 -14.31
C THR A 462 10.44 11.32 -14.22
N GLY A 463 9.55 10.71 -15.00
CA GLY A 463 9.29 9.26 -14.98
C GLY A 463 8.29 8.78 -13.91
N ALA A 464 7.70 9.68 -13.12
CA ALA A 464 6.73 9.30 -12.09
C ALA A 464 5.48 8.59 -12.63
N GLN A 465 5.06 8.91 -13.86
CA GLN A 465 3.93 8.27 -14.55
C GLN A 465 4.17 6.79 -14.88
N GLU A 466 5.43 6.33 -14.83
CA GLU A 466 5.78 4.92 -15.03
C GLU A 466 5.63 4.11 -13.73
N VAL A 467 5.49 4.77 -12.57
CA VAL A 467 5.26 4.12 -11.28
C VAL A 467 3.76 3.88 -11.11
N ASN A 468 3.33 2.63 -11.24
CA ASN A 468 1.94 2.21 -11.05
C ASN A 468 1.83 1.10 -10.02
N SER A 469 2.48 1.31 -8.88
CA SER A 469 2.43 0.43 -7.71
C SER A 469 2.48 1.28 -6.44
N MET A 470 2.33 0.61 -5.31
CA MET A 470 2.78 1.15 -4.03
C MET A 470 4.28 1.45 -4.08
N VAL A 471 4.75 2.31 -3.18
CA VAL A 471 6.17 2.64 -3.05
C VAL A 471 6.72 2.19 -1.70
N VAL A 472 7.96 1.71 -1.69
CA VAL A 472 8.65 1.29 -0.46
C VAL A 472 9.99 1.96 -0.35
N SER A 473 10.42 2.28 0.86
CA SER A 473 11.79 2.70 1.12
C SER A 473 12.30 2.15 2.45
N LEU A 474 13.60 1.90 2.51
CA LEU A 474 14.30 1.51 3.72
C LEU A 474 15.49 2.45 3.89
N THR A 475 15.46 3.27 4.93
CA THR A 475 16.58 4.15 5.31
C THR A 475 17.31 3.54 6.49
N LEU A 476 18.62 3.38 6.37
CA LEU A 476 19.48 3.08 7.51
C LEU A 476 20.00 4.41 8.08
N ILE A 477 19.93 4.58 9.39
CA ILE A 477 20.30 5.80 10.09
C ILE A 477 21.37 5.43 11.11
N ASN A 478 22.46 6.19 11.13
CA ASN A 478 23.53 6.02 12.11
C ASN A 478 23.03 6.45 13.48
N ASP A 479 23.13 5.54 14.45
CA ASP A 479 22.65 5.80 15.81
C ASP A 479 23.45 6.90 16.54
N THR A 480 24.70 7.13 16.13
CA THR A 480 25.61 8.07 16.82
C THR A 480 25.35 9.54 16.44
N ASP A 481 25.23 9.83 15.15
CA ASP A 481 25.06 11.20 14.64
C ASP A 481 23.66 11.46 14.05
N GLN A 482 22.79 10.44 14.04
CA GLN A 482 21.42 10.48 13.51
C GLN A 482 21.36 10.84 12.02
N SER A 483 22.46 10.66 11.28
CA SER A 483 22.51 10.88 9.83
C SER A 483 22.10 9.64 9.04
N PRO A 484 21.45 9.80 7.87
CA PRO A 484 21.15 8.68 6.99
C PRO A 484 22.44 8.10 6.38
N LEU A 485 22.56 6.77 6.39
CA LEU A 485 23.64 6.03 5.76
C LEU A 485 23.38 5.85 4.27
N VAL A 486 24.38 6.18 3.46
CA VAL A 486 24.31 5.96 2.01
C VAL A 486 24.71 4.51 1.72
N VAL A 487 23.74 3.71 1.32
CA VAL A 487 23.96 2.33 0.83
C VAL A 487 23.86 2.34 -0.68
N ALA A 488 24.97 2.08 -1.36
CA ALA A 488 25.06 2.02 -2.81
C ALA A 488 26.22 1.14 -3.27
N ASN A 489 26.10 0.58 -4.47
CA ASN A 489 27.06 -0.36 -5.06
C ASN A 489 27.32 -1.58 -4.15
N THR A 490 26.24 -2.19 -3.64
CA THR A 490 26.33 -3.44 -2.88
C THR A 490 26.82 -4.59 -3.77
N SER A 491 27.60 -5.50 -3.19
CA SER A 491 28.18 -6.66 -3.92
C SER A 491 27.11 -7.70 -4.28
N SER A 492 26.15 -7.89 -3.37
CA SER A 492 24.94 -8.68 -3.58
C SER A 492 23.73 -7.76 -3.65
N PRO A 493 22.71 -8.09 -4.46
CA PRO A 493 21.53 -7.24 -4.59
C PRO A 493 20.67 -7.26 -3.32
N ILE A 494 20.07 -6.12 -3.03
CA ILE A 494 18.94 -5.95 -2.11
C ILE A 494 17.69 -6.36 -2.86
N GLN A 495 16.95 -7.34 -2.33
CA GLN A 495 15.71 -7.79 -2.93
C GLN A 495 14.56 -6.94 -2.40
N ILE A 496 13.72 -6.44 -3.30
CA ILE A 496 12.60 -5.57 -3.01
C ILE A 496 11.36 -6.14 -3.70
N SER A 497 10.22 -6.11 -3.02
CA SER A 497 8.93 -6.46 -3.62
C SER A 497 7.97 -5.28 -3.45
N VAL A 498 7.37 -4.84 -4.56
CA VAL A 498 6.38 -3.74 -4.59
C VAL A 498 5.06 -4.21 -5.19
N VAL A 499 3.96 -3.97 -4.48
CA VAL A 499 2.63 -4.51 -4.78
C VAL A 499 1.75 -3.47 -5.49
N ARG A 500 0.80 -3.94 -6.31
CA ARG A 500 -0.24 -3.16 -6.98
C ARG A 500 -1.61 -3.57 -6.44
N ASN A 501 -2.43 -2.58 -6.10
CA ASN A 501 -3.84 -2.79 -5.77
C ASN A 501 -4.69 -2.46 -7.02
N LYS A 502 -6.01 -2.51 -6.89
CA LYS A 502 -6.93 -2.24 -8.01
C LYS A 502 -6.76 -0.82 -8.56
N ASP A 503 -6.59 0.17 -7.71
CA ASP A 503 -6.42 1.57 -8.12
C ASP A 503 -5.16 1.76 -8.97
N HIS A 504 -4.07 1.07 -8.63
CA HIS A 504 -2.82 1.06 -9.39
C HIS A 504 -2.95 0.44 -10.79
N LEU A 505 -3.96 -0.40 -10.99
CA LEU A 505 -4.26 -1.04 -12.27
C LEU A 505 -5.34 -0.28 -13.07
N THR A 506 -5.76 0.90 -12.62
CA THR A 506 -6.71 1.75 -13.36
C THR A 506 -6.01 3.02 -13.84
N VAL A 507 -5.99 3.25 -15.15
CA VAL A 507 -5.42 4.47 -15.76
C VAL A 507 -6.51 5.17 -16.55
N ASN A 508 -6.85 6.41 -16.16
CA ASN A 508 -7.92 7.21 -16.78
C ASN A 508 -9.29 6.51 -16.86
N GLY A 509 -9.64 5.73 -15.84
CA GLY A 509 -10.90 4.98 -15.78
C GLY A 509 -10.95 3.72 -16.63
N SER A 510 -9.87 3.37 -17.35
CA SER A 510 -9.71 2.09 -18.02
C SER A 510 -8.86 1.16 -17.15
N SER A 511 -9.34 -0.05 -16.88
CA SER A 511 -8.51 -1.12 -16.32
C SER A 511 -7.34 -1.39 -17.28
N THR A 512 -6.15 -1.65 -16.73
CA THR A 512 -5.06 -2.32 -17.45
C THR A 512 -5.42 -3.80 -17.60
N GLU A 513 -6.49 -4.07 -18.33
CA GLU A 513 -6.88 -5.44 -18.66
C GLU A 513 -5.89 -6.03 -19.66
N LYS A 514 -5.39 -7.22 -19.32
CA LYS A 514 -4.58 -8.03 -20.23
C LYS A 514 -5.39 -8.30 -21.50
N VAL A 515 -4.89 -7.84 -22.63
CA VAL A 515 -5.43 -8.23 -23.92
C VAL A 515 -5.01 -9.68 -24.18
N VAL A 516 -5.98 -10.59 -24.16
CA VAL A 516 -5.77 -12.01 -24.48
C VAL A 516 -5.86 -12.18 -25.99
N TYR A 517 -4.76 -12.59 -26.60
CA TYR A 517 -4.73 -12.96 -28.01
C TYR A 517 -4.89 -14.47 -28.13
N VAL A 518 -5.84 -14.91 -28.94
CA VAL A 518 -6.03 -16.33 -29.23
C VAL A 518 -5.57 -16.61 -30.66
N ASN A 519 -4.72 -17.61 -30.83
CA ASN A 519 -4.29 -18.07 -32.14
C ASN A 519 -4.02 -19.58 -32.14
N ARG A 520 -3.59 -20.12 -33.28
CA ARG A 520 -3.22 -21.53 -33.42
C ARG A 520 -1.82 -21.68 -34.00
N THR A 521 -1.09 -22.68 -33.55
CA THR A 521 0.23 -23.00 -34.11
C THR A 521 0.11 -23.47 -35.56
N ALA A 522 1.21 -23.43 -36.30
CA ALA A 522 1.27 -24.04 -37.61
C ALA A 522 1.19 -25.59 -37.53
N PRO A 523 0.63 -26.27 -38.55
CA PRO A 523 0.85 -27.70 -38.74
C PRO A 523 2.35 -28.01 -38.89
N VAL A 524 2.77 -29.25 -38.61
CA VAL A 524 4.19 -29.66 -38.73
C VAL A 524 4.74 -29.34 -40.12
N GLY A 525 5.82 -28.55 -40.17
CA GLY A 525 6.45 -28.06 -41.40
C GLY A 525 5.85 -26.76 -41.97
N GLY A 526 4.77 -26.25 -41.39
CA GLY A 526 4.19 -24.94 -41.72
C GLY A 526 4.96 -23.77 -41.12
N LYS A 527 4.74 -22.57 -41.66
CA LYS A 527 5.33 -21.33 -41.11
C LYS A 527 4.65 -20.97 -39.79
N MET A 528 5.43 -20.72 -38.74
CA MET A 528 4.89 -20.28 -37.45
C MET A 528 4.07 -18.98 -37.61
N VAL A 529 2.98 -18.89 -36.86
CA VAL A 529 2.25 -17.64 -36.68
C VAL A 529 3.15 -16.68 -35.91
N VAL A 530 3.27 -15.46 -36.42
CA VAL A 530 4.16 -14.44 -35.87
C VAL A 530 3.34 -13.35 -35.19
N HIS A 531 3.73 -13.05 -33.96
CA HIS A 531 3.27 -11.94 -33.14
C HIS A 531 4.38 -10.90 -33.07
N GLN A 532 4.03 -9.62 -32.90
CA GLN A 532 5.01 -8.55 -32.78
C GLN A 532 4.70 -7.67 -31.59
N ILE A 533 5.72 -7.41 -30.78
CA ILE A 533 5.66 -6.53 -29.60
C ILE A 533 6.85 -5.55 -29.61
N ASP A 534 6.60 -4.34 -29.12
CA ASP A 534 7.64 -3.36 -28.90
C ASP A 534 7.99 -3.31 -27.41
N VAL A 535 9.27 -3.51 -27.11
CA VAL A 535 9.84 -3.52 -25.76
C VAL A 535 10.73 -2.29 -25.60
N PRO A 536 10.32 -1.28 -24.81
CA PRO A 536 11.19 -0.15 -24.47
C PRO A 536 12.42 -0.65 -23.69
N SER A 537 13.52 0.09 -23.76
CA SER A 537 14.71 -0.28 -23.00
C SER A 537 14.46 -0.32 -21.50
N ARG A 538 15.27 -1.10 -20.77
CA ARG A 538 15.20 -1.28 -19.31
C ARG A 538 13.88 -1.90 -18.79
N ASN A 539 13.12 -2.55 -19.66
CA ASN A 539 11.91 -3.31 -19.29
C ASN A 539 12.21 -4.80 -19.36
N ALA A 540 11.73 -5.58 -18.39
CA ALA A 540 11.68 -7.03 -18.50
C ALA A 540 10.39 -7.46 -19.21
N LEU A 541 10.45 -8.53 -20.00
CA LEU A 541 9.32 -9.06 -20.76
C LEU A 541 8.83 -10.36 -20.15
N SER A 542 7.53 -10.42 -19.86
CA SER A 542 6.82 -11.64 -19.50
C SER A 542 5.82 -11.99 -20.59
N LEU A 543 5.96 -13.19 -21.17
CA LEU A 543 5.00 -13.77 -22.09
C LEU A 543 4.29 -14.93 -21.41
N GLU A 544 2.97 -14.83 -21.26
CA GLU A 544 2.15 -15.93 -20.79
C GLU A 544 1.48 -16.60 -21.99
N VAL A 545 1.77 -17.88 -22.20
CA VAL A 545 1.20 -18.70 -23.29
C VAL A 545 0.52 -19.91 -22.67
N ARG A 546 -0.79 -20.04 -22.86
CA ARG A 546 -1.62 -21.11 -22.30
C ARG A 546 -2.17 -21.96 -23.44
N SER A 547 -1.96 -23.27 -23.39
CA SER A 547 -2.60 -24.19 -24.31
C SER A 547 -4.11 -24.23 -24.06
N LEU A 548 -4.87 -24.18 -25.14
CA LEU A 548 -6.33 -24.36 -25.16
C LEU A 548 -6.72 -25.72 -25.77
N GLY A 549 -5.74 -26.59 -26.00
CA GLY A 549 -5.92 -27.89 -26.63
C GLY A 549 -6.01 -27.85 -28.16
N THR A 550 -6.50 -28.94 -28.72
CA THR A 550 -6.71 -29.15 -30.16
C THR A 550 -7.96 -30.01 -30.37
N ASP A 551 -8.54 -29.97 -31.57
CA ASP A 551 -9.83 -30.59 -31.92
C ASP A 551 -9.86 -32.12 -31.67
N ASP A 552 -8.70 -32.76 -31.60
CA ASP A 552 -8.54 -34.21 -31.39
C ASP A 552 -8.45 -34.64 -29.92
N MET A 553 -8.50 -33.71 -28.96
CA MET A 553 -8.40 -34.05 -27.54
C MET A 553 -9.73 -34.56 -26.98
N GLN A 554 -9.68 -35.75 -26.38
CA GLN A 554 -10.86 -36.41 -25.80
C GLN A 554 -11.20 -35.87 -24.41
N LYS A 555 -12.50 -35.64 -24.17
CA LYS A 555 -13.06 -35.31 -22.85
C LYS A 555 -12.63 -36.32 -21.78
N GLY A 556 -12.31 -35.81 -20.59
CA GLY A 556 -11.86 -36.58 -19.43
C GLY A 556 -10.41 -37.08 -19.52
N SER A 557 -9.69 -36.81 -20.61
CA SER A 557 -8.28 -37.20 -20.77
C SER A 557 -7.34 -36.03 -20.47
N SER A 558 -6.17 -36.36 -19.92
CA SER A 558 -5.08 -35.41 -19.70
C SER A 558 -3.96 -35.60 -20.71
N TYR A 559 -3.46 -34.49 -21.24
CA TYR A 559 -2.41 -34.43 -22.26
C TYR A 559 -1.22 -33.64 -21.74
N ASP A 560 -0.03 -34.15 -21.97
CA ASP A 560 1.21 -33.43 -21.71
C ASP A 560 1.59 -32.67 -23.00
N VAL A 561 1.51 -31.35 -22.91
CA VAL A 561 1.71 -30.38 -23.98
C VAL A 561 3.02 -29.62 -23.74
N ILE A 562 3.87 -29.55 -24.76
CA ILE A 562 5.08 -28.73 -24.74
C ILE A 562 4.88 -27.61 -25.74
N LEU A 563 4.96 -26.36 -25.28
CA LEU A 563 4.98 -25.18 -26.14
C LEU A 563 6.40 -24.62 -26.22
N TYR A 564 6.87 -24.39 -27.43
CA TYR A 564 8.14 -23.71 -27.71
C TYR A 564 7.84 -22.30 -28.20
N VAL A 565 8.36 -21.29 -27.50
CA VAL A 565 8.25 -19.90 -27.93
C VAL A 565 9.61 -19.44 -28.41
N PHE A 566 9.67 -18.90 -29.62
CA PHE A 566 10.88 -18.39 -30.25
C PHE A 566 10.72 -16.91 -30.54
N LEU A 567 11.73 -16.10 -30.22
CA LEU A 567 11.72 -14.66 -30.45
C LEU A 567 12.90 -14.25 -31.32
N ARG A 568 12.71 -13.22 -32.14
CA ARG A 568 13.72 -12.68 -33.04
C ARG A 568 13.54 -11.19 -33.29
N GLN A 569 14.65 -10.46 -33.35
CA GLN A 569 14.72 -9.05 -33.72
C GLN A 569 14.79 -8.90 -35.24
N GLY A 570 13.95 -8.03 -35.82
CA GLY A 570 14.05 -7.62 -37.22
C GLY A 570 13.71 -8.72 -38.25
N GLY A 571 13.05 -9.80 -37.86
CA GLY A 571 12.55 -10.82 -38.79
C GLY A 571 11.86 -12.00 -38.10
N ASN A 572 11.17 -12.82 -38.89
CA ASN A 572 10.33 -13.90 -38.36
C ASN A 572 11.19 -14.99 -37.70
N PRO A 573 10.83 -15.47 -36.49
CA PRO A 573 11.50 -16.60 -35.86
C PRO A 573 11.17 -17.92 -36.57
N SER A 574 12.12 -18.86 -36.53
CA SER A 574 11.94 -20.25 -36.93
C SER A 574 12.59 -21.20 -35.91
N LEU A 575 12.32 -22.50 -36.02
CA LEU A 575 12.98 -23.54 -35.21
C LEU A 575 14.51 -23.45 -35.30
N GLU A 576 15.04 -23.09 -36.48
CA GLU A 576 16.48 -23.02 -36.75
C GLU A 576 17.07 -21.61 -36.52
N ILE A 577 16.25 -20.56 -36.64
CA ILE A 577 16.70 -19.17 -36.62
C ILE A 577 15.86 -18.36 -35.63
N HIS A 578 16.43 -18.10 -34.46
CA HIS A 578 15.85 -17.30 -33.39
C HIS A 578 16.96 -16.68 -32.52
N ASP A 579 16.64 -15.61 -31.82
CA ASP A 579 17.58 -14.94 -30.91
C ASP A 579 17.36 -15.41 -29.46
N LEU A 580 16.10 -15.60 -29.07
CA LEU A 580 15.69 -16.06 -27.74
C LEU A 580 14.68 -17.19 -27.85
N ASN A 581 14.61 -18.05 -26.84
CA ASN A 581 13.57 -19.07 -26.74
C ASN A 581 13.19 -19.37 -25.29
N CYS A 582 12.06 -20.03 -25.13
CA CYS A 582 11.65 -20.66 -23.89
C CYS A 582 10.78 -21.89 -24.20
N THR A 583 10.76 -22.85 -23.28
CA THR A 583 9.95 -24.07 -23.40
C THR A 583 9.01 -24.16 -22.21
N LEU A 584 7.72 -24.33 -22.48
CA LEU A 584 6.66 -24.37 -21.49
C LEU A 584 6.03 -25.76 -21.49
N ARG A 585 6.13 -26.46 -20.36
CA ARG A 585 5.50 -27.77 -20.17
C ARG A 585 4.19 -27.62 -19.44
N GLN A 586 3.11 -28.07 -20.06
CA GLN A 586 1.74 -27.90 -19.58
C GLN A 586 1.02 -29.23 -19.58
N ARG A 587 0.17 -29.45 -18.59
CA ARG A 587 -0.75 -30.59 -18.59
C ARG A 587 -2.18 -30.07 -18.69
N VAL A 588 -2.81 -30.43 -19.79
CA VAL A 588 -4.14 -29.95 -20.18
C VAL A 588 -5.14 -31.09 -20.00
N THR A 589 -6.20 -30.86 -19.22
CA THR A 589 -7.31 -31.81 -19.06
C THR A 589 -8.55 -31.24 -19.72
N VAL A 590 -9.22 -32.03 -20.56
CA VAL A 590 -10.44 -31.62 -21.26
C VAL A 590 -11.67 -31.93 -20.41
N GLU A 591 -12.43 -30.92 -19.98
CA GLU A 591 -13.63 -31.09 -19.16
C GLU A 591 -14.92 -31.23 -19.97
N GLU A 592 -15.03 -30.59 -21.14
CA GLU A 592 -16.20 -30.70 -22.03
C GLU A 592 -15.82 -31.01 -23.48
N ASP A 593 -16.77 -31.57 -24.25
CA ASP A 593 -16.58 -31.85 -25.68
C ASP A 593 -16.53 -30.53 -26.46
N TYR A 594 -15.54 -30.41 -27.35
CA TYR A 594 -15.29 -29.20 -28.15
C TYR A 594 -16.46 -28.85 -29.08
N ILE A 595 -17.01 -27.63 -28.95
CA ILE A 595 -17.93 -27.03 -29.92
C ILE A 595 -17.49 -25.57 -30.17
N PRO A 596 -16.87 -25.24 -31.32
CA PRO A 596 -16.48 -23.87 -31.61
C PRO A 596 -17.72 -23.03 -31.97
N SER A 597 -18.06 -22.03 -31.16
CA SER A 597 -19.03 -20.99 -31.51
C SER A 597 -18.35 -19.65 -31.81
N ASN A 598 -18.90 -18.91 -32.78
CA ASN A 598 -18.36 -17.64 -33.28
C ASN A 598 -18.92 -16.39 -32.56
N GLU A 599 -19.66 -16.55 -31.46
CA GLU A 599 -20.30 -15.44 -30.76
C GLU A 599 -19.94 -15.42 -29.27
N SER A 600 -19.51 -14.24 -28.82
CA SER A 600 -19.47 -13.78 -27.41
C SER A 600 -18.41 -14.42 -26.49
N TRP A 601 -18.03 -13.65 -25.47
CA TRP A 601 -16.86 -13.77 -24.59
C TRP A 601 -16.87 -14.95 -23.60
N ASP A 602 -17.63 -16.00 -23.89
CA ASP A 602 -17.45 -17.32 -23.29
C ASP A 602 -16.27 -17.99 -24.02
N LEU A 603 -15.10 -18.08 -23.38
CA LEU A 603 -13.99 -18.87 -23.91
C LEU A 603 -14.40 -20.35 -23.88
N GLY A 604 -15.07 -20.82 -24.94
CA GLY A 604 -15.61 -22.18 -25.11
C GLY A 604 -14.59 -23.33 -25.18
N TYR A 605 -13.46 -23.22 -24.47
CA TYR A 605 -12.50 -24.28 -24.24
C TYR A 605 -12.54 -24.62 -22.75
N SER A 606 -13.38 -25.59 -22.36
CA SER A 606 -13.34 -26.12 -20.99
C SER A 606 -12.11 -27.03 -20.85
N THR A 607 -10.92 -26.43 -20.85
CA THR A 607 -9.64 -27.11 -20.61
C THR A 607 -9.00 -26.57 -19.35
N VAL A 608 -8.73 -27.44 -18.39
CA VAL A 608 -8.08 -27.08 -17.13
C VAL A 608 -6.60 -27.44 -17.21
N LEU A 609 -5.77 -26.44 -16.96
CA LEU A 609 -4.33 -26.62 -16.76
C LEU A 609 -4.09 -27.09 -15.34
N SER A 610 -3.22 -28.07 -15.17
CA SER A 610 -2.75 -28.48 -13.85
C SER A 610 -1.92 -27.38 -13.18
N ASN A 611 -1.88 -27.35 -11.84
CA ASN A 611 -1.13 -26.34 -11.09
C ASN A 611 0.40 -26.38 -11.33
N ASP A 612 0.95 -27.51 -11.77
CA ASP A 612 2.37 -27.67 -12.13
C ASP A 612 2.71 -27.23 -13.56
N SER A 613 1.71 -26.77 -14.33
CA SER A 613 1.89 -26.30 -15.71
C SER A 613 2.68 -24.99 -15.77
N GLN A 614 3.76 -24.97 -16.55
CA GLN A 614 4.51 -23.76 -16.87
C GLN A 614 3.80 -22.99 -17.97
N THR A 615 3.34 -21.77 -17.67
CA THR A 615 2.62 -20.92 -18.63
C THR A 615 3.39 -19.68 -19.03
N ARG A 616 4.51 -19.37 -18.38
CA ARG A 616 5.14 -18.05 -18.49
C ARG A 616 6.61 -18.14 -18.85
N CYS A 617 7.01 -17.36 -19.84
CA CYS A 617 8.40 -17.08 -20.18
C CYS A 617 8.78 -15.70 -19.68
N PHE A 618 9.94 -15.60 -19.04
CA PHE A 618 10.45 -14.35 -18.49
C PHE A 618 11.82 -14.04 -19.10
N PHE A 619 11.96 -12.82 -19.66
CA PHE A 619 13.19 -12.32 -20.25
C PHE A 619 13.61 -11.07 -19.49
N VAL A 620 14.80 -11.12 -18.88
CA VAL A 620 15.37 -10.01 -18.09
C VAL A 620 15.71 -8.81 -18.98
N SER A 621 15.66 -7.60 -18.41
CA SER A 621 15.90 -6.34 -19.13
C SER A 621 17.26 -6.31 -19.81
N ASP A 622 18.32 -6.80 -19.16
CA ASP A 622 19.69 -6.73 -19.68
C ASP A 622 19.87 -7.54 -20.97
N GLN A 623 19.27 -8.71 -21.03
CA GLN A 623 19.27 -9.56 -22.22
C GLN A 623 18.57 -8.87 -23.40
N LEU A 624 17.45 -8.18 -23.12
CA LEU A 624 16.67 -7.46 -24.13
C LEU A 624 17.37 -6.16 -24.56
N ASP A 625 17.98 -5.43 -23.64
CA ASP A 625 18.72 -4.20 -23.93
C ASP A 625 19.95 -4.47 -24.81
N ILE A 626 20.65 -5.59 -24.60
CA ILE A 626 21.76 -6.03 -25.47
C ILE A 626 21.26 -6.26 -26.90
N LEU A 627 20.10 -6.93 -27.08
CA LEU A 627 19.51 -7.13 -28.40
C LEU A 627 19.04 -5.80 -29.02
N GLY A 628 18.41 -4.94 -28.23
CA GLY A 628 17.89 -3.64 -28.67
C GLY A 628 18.93 -2.55 -28.87
N ASN A 629 20.22 -2.81 -28.63
CA ASN A 629 21.28 -1.78 -28.54
C ASN A 629 20.90 -0.62 -27.60
N GLY A 630 20.19 -0.91 -26.50
CA GLY A 630 19.71 0.05 -25.51
C GLY A 630 18.55 0.97 -25.97
N GLY A 631 17.98 0.74 -27.16
CA GLY A 631 16.84 1.47 -27.70
C GLY A 631 15.52 0.72 -27.59
N LEU A 632 14.50 1.20 -28.31
CA LEU A 632 13.24 0.48 -28.49
C LEU A 632 13.49 -0.80 -29.30
N LEU A 633 13.17 -1.95 -28.73
CA LEU A 633 13.36 -3.26 -29.35
C LEU A 633 12.02 -3.77 -29.89
N SER A 634 11.90 -3.92 -31.22
CA SER A 634 10.75 -4.59 -31.84
C SER A 634 11.05 -6.09 -32.00
N LEU A 635 10.33 -6.93 -31.26
CA LEU A 635 10.48 -8.38 -31.24
C LEU A 635 9.32 -9.05 -31.97
N GLN A 636 9.68 -9.96 -32.87
CA GLN A 636 8.75 -10.91 -33.47
C GLN A 636 8.88 -12.24 -32.76
N TYR A 637 7.76 -12.86 -32.39
CA TYR A 637 7.77 -14.15 -31.71
C TYR A 637 6.71 -15.10 -32.25
N GLY A 638 7.01 -16.39 -32.19
CA GLY A 638 6.14 -17.45 -32.69
C GLY A 638 6.08 -18.62 -31.72
N VAL A 639 4.96 -19.33 -31.74
CA VAL A 639 4.69 -20.50 -30.88
C VAL A 639 4.63 -21.76 -31.73
N ASN A 640 5.39 -22.78 -31.31
CA ASN A 640 5.32 -24.15 -31.83
C ASN A 640 4.93 -25.12 -30.69
N HIS A 641 4.47 -26.32 -31.02
CA HIS A 641 4.02 -27.28 -30.01
C HIS A 641 4.49 -28.72 -30.26
N GLU A 642 4.43 -29.52 -29.20
CA GLU A 642 4.50 -30.99 -29.21
C GLU A 642 3.45 -31.54 -28.22
N VAL A 643 2.73 -32.60 -28.58
CA VAL A 643 1.68 -33.23 -27.74
C VAL A 643 2.00 -34.70 -27.50
N SER A 644 1.79 -35.14 -26.26
CA SER A 644 1.80 -36.54 -25.88
C SER A 644 0.64 -36.87 -24.92
N LEU A 645 0.14 -38.10 -24.97
CA LEU A 645 -0.88 -38.61 -24.04
C LEU A 645 -0.24 -38.90 -22.68
N SER A 646 -0.86 -38.44 -21.59
CA SER A 646 -0.30 -38.66 -20.25
C SER A 646 -0.47 -40.11 -19.81
N SER A 647 0.64 -40.75 -19.42
CA SER A 647 0.73 -42.20 -19.15
C SER A 647 -0.09 -42.73 -17.96
N ASN A 648 -0.81 -41.86 -17.23
CA ASN A 648 -1.60 -42.25 -16.05
C ASN A 648 -3.06 -42.67 -16.37
N ALA A 649 -3.47 -42.64 -17.64
CA ALA A 649 -4.85 -42.95 -18.06
C ALA A 649 -4.98 -44.18 -18.97
N MET A 650 -3.99 -45.10 -18.98
CA MET A 650 -4.12 -46.36 -19.72
C MET A 650 -4.48 -47.52 -18.78
N ASP A 651 -5.75 -47.91 -18.83
CA ASP A 651 -6.17 -49.25 -18.45
C ASP A 651 -5.47 -50.24 -19.39
N GLU A 652 -4.96 -51.35 -18.85
CA GLU A 652 -3.90 -52.19 -19.44
C GLU A 652 -4.34 -53.01 -20.67
N SER A 653 -5.48 -52.70 -21.29
CA SER A 653 -6.17 -53.54 -22.27
C SER A 653 -6.18 -53.05 -23.73
N ASP A 654 -5.66 -51.87 -24.06
CA ASP A 654 -5.66 -51.38 -25.45
C ASP A 654 -4.27 -50.91 -25.93
N LYS A 655 -3.38 -51.87 -26.19
CA LYS A 655 -2.06 -51.66 -26.80
C LYS A 655 -2.07 -51.87 -28.32
N THR A 656 -3.12 -51.40 -29.00
CA THR A 656 -3.28 -51.58 -30.47
C THR A 656 -3.32 -50.31 -31.29
N SER A 657 -3.11 -49.12 -30.72
CA SER A 657 -3.22 -47.84 -31.46
C SER A 657 -1.90 -47.03 -31.51
N SER A 658 -0.77 -47.65 -31.87
CA SER A 658 0.47 -46.90 -32.13
C SER A 658 0.39 -46.00 -33.37
N GLU A 659 -0.57 -46.24 -34.29
CA GLU A 659 -0.80 -45.39 -35.47
C GLU A 659 -1.65 -44.13 -35.16
N SER A 660 -2.44 -44.12 -34.08
CA SER A 660 -3.28 -42.95 -33.74
C SER A 660 -2.56 -41.89 -32.92
N LEU A 661 -1.43 -42.22 -32.29
CA LEU A 661 -0.58 -41.26 -31.57
C LEU A 661 0.29 -40.43 -32.51
N ASP A 662 0.70 -40.99 -33.66
CA ASP A 662 1.54 -40.28 -34.63
C ASP A 662 0.72 -39.22 -35.38
N ASN A 663 -0.56 -39.49 -35.67
CA ASN A 663 -1.46 -38.55 -36.35
C ASN A 663 -1.81 -37.29 -35.52
N ARG A 664 -1.71 -37.34 -34.18
CA ARG A 664 -1.98 -36.16 -33.32
C ARG A 664 -0.86 -35.12 -33.32
N ARG A 665 0.31 -35.44 -33.88
CA ARG A 665 1.38 -34.46 -34.11
C ARG A 665 1.04 -33.46 -35.22
N PHE A 666 0.01 -33.70 -36.02
CA PHE A 666 -0.24 -32.93 -37.25
C PHE A 666 -1.30 -31.84 -37.14
N HIS A 667 -2.00 -31.72 -36.00
CA HIS A 667 -3.07 -30.73 -35.83
C HIS A 667 -2.58 -29.42 -35.20
N PRO A 668 -3.07 -28.25 -35.65
CA PRO A 668 -2.84 -26.98 -34.98
C PRO A 668 -3.29 -27.03 -33.52
N MET A 669 -2.48 -26.45 -32.64
CA MET A 669 -2.83 -26.27 -31.24
C MET A 669 -3.29 -24.83 -31.01
N TYR A 670 -4.44 -24.68 -30.37
CA TYR A 670 -4.93 -23.39 -29.94
C TYR A 670 -4.18 -22.93 -28.69
N TYR A 671 -3.82 -21.66 -28.65
CA TYR A 671 -3.19 -21.05 -27.49
C TYR A 671 -3.74 -19.65 -27.23
N ALA A 672 -3.81 -19.31 -25.95
CA ALA A 672 -4.03 -17.96 -25.47
C ALA A 672 -2.68 -17.32 -25.09
N LEU A 673 -2.52 -16.05 -25.40
CA LEU A 673 -1.29 -15.31 -25.27
C LEU A 673 -1.56 -13.97 -24.59
N THR A 674 -0.79 -13.66 -23.55
CA THR A 674 -0.72 -12.32 -22.97
C THR A 674 0.73 -11.90 -22.78
N SER A 675 0.96 -10.60 -22.79
CA SER A 675 2.29 -10.00 -22.61
C SER A 675 2.23 -8.88 -21.57
N SER A 676 3.21 -8.86 -20.68
CA SER A 676 3.38 -7.81 -19.66
C SER A 676 4.84 -7.35 -19.68
N LEU A 677 5.05 -6.04 -19.55
CA LEU A 677 6.35 -5.42 -19.36
C LEU A 677 6.46 -4.92 -17.92
N TYR A 678 7.55 -5.25 -17.26
CA TYR A 678 7.81 -4.86 -15.88
C TYR A 678 9.07 -4.00 -15.79
N THR A 679 9.05 -3.03 -14.87
CA THR A 679 10.17 -2.11 -14.63
C THR A 679 10.36 -1.89 -13.14
N CYS A 680 11.62 -1.85 -12.69
CA CYS A 680 12.01 -1.47 -11.33
C CYS A 680 12.54 -0.04 -11.34
N LEU A 681 11.79 0.88 -10.72
CA LEU A 681 12.11 2.30 -10.68
C LEU A 681 12.55 2.69 -9.27
N ALA A 682 13.56 3.55 -9.21
CA ALA A 682 14.09 4.05 -7.95
C ALA A 682 14.38 5.55 -8.03
N ILE A 683 14.24 6.24 -6.89
CA ILE A 683 14.54 7.67 -6.78
C ILE A 683 15.16 7.98 -5.42
N GLY A 684 16.30 8.66 -5.42
CA GLY A 684 16.93 9.17 -4.20
C GLY A 684 16.32 10.50 -3.72
N ASP A 685 16.53 10.85 -2.45
CA ASP A 685 15.89 12.00 -1.81
C ASP A 685 16.16 13.36 -2.49
N THR A 686 17.36 13.52 -3.05
CA THR A 686 17.81 14.74 -3.74
C THR A 686 17.63 14.68 -5.26
N GLN A 687 17.15 13.56 -5.79
CA GLN A 687 17.00 13.35 -7.23
C GLN A 687 15.64 13.82 -7.71
N THR A 688 15.59 14.26 -8.97
CA THR A 688 14.37 14.78 -9.63
C THR A 688 13.82 13.84 -10.71
N GLN A 689 14.37 12.62 -10.80
CA GLN A 689 14.03 11.65 -11.83
C GLN A 689 14.03 10.22 -11.27
N TRP A 690 12.97 9.49 -11.58
CA TRP A 690 12.91 8.04 -11.40
C TRP A 690 13.84 7.35 -12.39
N SER A 691 14.64 6.41 -11.89
CA SER A 691 15.66 5.72 -12.67
C SER A 691 15.65 4.22 -12.41
N THR A 692 15.94 3.43 -13.43
CA THR A 692 16.18 1.98 -13.29
C THR A 692 17.66 1.66 -13.00
N ARG A 693 18.50 2.67 -12.76
CA ARG A 693 19.95 2.45 -12.57
C ARG A 693 20.21 1.65 -11.30
N GLY A 694 20.98 0.57 -11.45
CA GLY A 694 21.35 -0.30 -10.35
C GLY A 694 20.21 -1.19 -9.86
N CYS A 695 19.14 -1.34 -10.66
CA CYS A 695 18.00 -2.18 -10.36
C CYS A 695 17.66 -3.08 -11.55
N GLU A 696 17.40 -4.35 -11.28
CA GLU A 696 16.94 -5.34 -12.26
C GLU A 696 15.63 -5.97 -11.82
N VAL A 697 14.79 -6.35 -12.77
CA VAL A 697 13.50 -6.99 -12.49
C VAL A 697 13.69 -8.49 -12.30
N GLY A 698 13.16 -9.02 -11.20
CA GLY A 698 13.18 -10.44 -10.87
C GLY A 698 12.10 -11.25 -11.57
N GLU A 699 12.38 -12.54 -11.78
CA GLU A 699 11.48 -13.46 -12.46
C GLU A 699 10.16 -13.65 -11.72
N ASN A 700 10.08 -13.48 -10.40
CA ASN A 700 8.81 -13.63 -9.67
C ASN A 700 7.86 -12.43 -9.82
N SER A 701 8.15 -11.51 -10.74
CA SER A 701 7.26 -10.40 -11.07
C SER A 701 5.96 -10.90 -11.74
N THR A 702 4.85 -10.34 -11.27
CA THR A 702 3.48 -10.57 -11.69
C THR A 702 2.76 -9.24 -11.90
N ASP A 703 1.57 -9.26 -12.48
CA ASP A 703 0.80 -8.03 -12.69
C ASP A 703 0.45 -7.33 -11.36
N THR A 704 0.34 -8.09 -10.26
CA THR A 704 0.03 -7.55 -8.92
C THR A 704 1.27 -7.24 -8.08
N MET A 705 2.46 -7.66 -8.49
CA MET A 705 3.69 -7.46 -7.70
C MET A 705 4.93 -7.45 -8.59
N THR A 706 5.79 -6.45 -8.47
CA THR A 706 7.11 -6.44 -9.12
C THR A 706 8.19 -6.81 -8.11
N GLN A 707 9.02 -7.80 -8.45
CA GLN A 707 10.23 -8.15 -7.71
C GLN A 707 11.41 -7.38 -8.33
N CYS A 708 12.21 -6.73 -7.49
CA CYS A 708 13.37 -5.95 -7.89
C CYS A 708 14.61 -6.42 -7.15
N PHE A 709 15.75 -6.38 -7.84
CA PHE A 709 17.08 -6.63 -7.30
C PHE A 709 17.91 -5.37 -7.51
N CYS A 710 18.12 -4.60 -6.45
CA CYS A 710 18.79 -3.29 -6.51
C CYS A 710 20.10 -3.27 -5.72
N ASN A 711 21.06 -2.45 -6.13
CA ASN A 711 22.36 -2.34 -5.45
C ASN A 711 22.50 -1.10 -4.55
N HIS A 712 21.39 -0.45 -4.20
CA HIS A 712 21.34 0.73 -3.35
C HIS A 712 20.05 0.74 -2.52
N LEU A 713 20.00 1.59 -1.49
CA LEU A 713 18.78 1.88 -0.75
C LEU A 713 18.29 3.30 -1.07
N THR A 714 17.09 3.37 -1.65
CA THR A 714 16.38 4.60 -1.99
C THR A 714 14.86 4.36 -1.84
N MET A 715 14.02 5.17 -2.48
CA MET A 715 12.60 4.86 -2.64
C MET A 715 12.37 4.09 -3.95
N PHE A 716 11.60 3.01 -3.88
CA PHE A 716 11.34 2.09 -4.98
C PHE A 716 9.86 2.05 -5.35
N GLY A 717 9.60 1.90 -6.64
CA GLY A 717 8.29 1.67 -7.22
C GLY A 717 8.39 0.76 -8.44
N GLY A 718 7.28 0.12 -8.79
CA GLY A 718 7.18 -0.84 -9.88
C GLY A 718 6.36 -0.26 -11.03
N GLY A 719 6.87 -0.43 -12.25
CA GLY A 719 6.11 -0.17 -13.48
C GLY A 719 5.55 -1.45 -14.09
N LEU A 720 4.33 -1.36 -14.61
CA LEU A 720 3.64 -2.38 -15.40
C LEU A 720 3.09 -1.74 -16.69
N LYS A 721 3.44 -2.30 -17.83
CA LYS A 721 2.89 -1.88 -19.13
C LYS A 721 2.42 -3.09 -19.92
N ILE A 722 1.24 -2.99 -20.53
CA ILE A 722 0.70 -4.02 -21.42
C ILE A 722 1.02 -3.60 -22.86
N PRO A 723 2.00 -4.25 -23.54
CA PRO A 723 2.28 -3.93 -24.93
C PRO A 723 1.16 -4.45 -25.84
N ILE A 724 0.90 -3.71 -26.91
CA ILE A 724 -0.09 -4.10 -27.92
C ILE A 724 0.58 -5.06 -28.91
N ASN A 725 -0.08 -6.17 -29.23
CA ASN A 725 0.40 -7.07 -30.27
C ASN A 725 0.02 -6.51 -31.64
N HIS A 726 1.00 -6.28 -32.50
CA HIS A 726 0.76 -5.88 -33.88
C HIS A 726 0.52 -7.13 -34.73
N ILE A 727 -0.68 -7.24 -35.31
CA ILE A 727 -0.98 -8.27 -36.29
C ILE A 727 -0.55 -7.75 -37.66
N ASP A 728 0.36 -8.45 -38.33
CA ASP A 728 0.72 -8.15 -39.71
C ASP A 728 -0.46 -8.46 -40.64
N LEU A 729 -1.21 -7.42 -40.99
CA LEU A 729 -2.35 -7.52 -41.90
C LEU A 729 -1.93 -7.77 -43.35
N SER A 730 -0.63 -7.75 -43.69
CA SER A 730 -0.17 -8.03 -45.06
C SER A 730 -0.46 -9.46 -45.51
N ASP A 731 -0.66 -10.39 -44.58
CA ASP A 731 -1.05 -11.79 -44.86
C ASP A 731 -2.58 -12.00 -44.77
N SER A 732 -3.36 -10.93 -44.61
CA SER A 732 -4.82 -11.04 -44.57
C SER A 732 -5.37 -11.47 -45.94
N ALA A 733 -6.34 -12.41 -45.93
CA ALA A 733 -6.98 -12.94 -47.14
C ALA A 733 -7.63 -11.84 -48.03
N PHE A 734 -7.85 -10.64 -47.48
CA PHE A 734 -8.34 -9.47 -48.20
C PHE A 734 -7.31 -8.85 -49.16
N LEU A 735 -6.01 -9.00 -48.90
CA LEU A 735 -4.92 -8.46 -49.74
C LEU A 735 -4.37 -9.47 -50.74
N LYS A 736 -4.59 -10.78 -50.53
CA LYS A 736 -4.28 -11.86 -51.48
C LYS A 736 -5.36 -12.03 -52.55
N LEU A 737 -5.51 -11.00 -53.38
CA LEU A 737 -6.50 -10.96 -54.46
C LEU A 737 -6.22 -11.98 -55.58
N ASP A 738 -5.02 -12.55 -55.61
CA ASP A 738 -4.56 -13.58 -56.54
C ASP A 738 -4.99 -15.01 -56.13
N GLU A 739 -5.20 -15.27 -54.84
CA GLU A 739 -5.64 -16.59 -54.34
C GLU A 739 -7.16 -16.81 -54.50
N ASN A 740 -7.97 -15.74 -54.60
CA ASN A 740 -9.41 -15.85 -54.84
C ASN A 740 -9.96 -14.72 -55.76
N PRO A 741 -9.69 -14.79 -57.07
CA PRO A 741 -10.10 -13.76 -58.03
C PRO A 741 -11.63 -13.61 -58.13
N VAL A 742 -12.40 -14.60 -57.68
CA VAL A 742 -13.87 -14.59 -57.73
C VAL A 742 -14.45 -13.48 -56.86
N VAL A 743 -13.95 -13.30 -55.63
CA VAL A 743 -14.42 -12.26 -54.70
C VAL A 743 -14.07 -10.87 -55.21
N PHE A 744 -12.87 -10.70 -55.77
CA PHE A 744 -12.43 -9.43 -56.34
C PHE A 744 -13.26 -9.03 -57.57
N ILE A 745 -13.49 -9.97 -58.48
CA ILE A 745 -14.35 -9.76 -59.66
C ILE A 745 -15.78 -9.41 -59.22
N PHE A 746 -16.32 -10.12 -58.22
CA PHE A 746 -17.65 -9.84 -57.68
C PHE A 746 -17.76 -8.42 -57.10
N MET A 747 -16.76 -7.98 -56.33
CA MET A 747 -16.73 -6.61 -55.79
C MET A 747 -16.64 -5.55 -56.90
N ILE A 748 -15.82 -5.77 -57.94
CA ILE A 748 -15.74 -4.87 -59.10
C ILE A 748 -17.06 -4.82 -59.86
N CYS A 749 -17.73 -5.96 -60.04
CA CYS A 749 -19.06 -6.03 -60.66
C CYS A 749 -20.08 -5.23 -59.85
N CYS A 750 -20.14 -5.41 -58.54
CA CYS A 750 -21.03 -4.65 -57.65
C CYS A 750 -20.75 -3.15 -57.70
N LEU A 751 -19.47 -2.73 -57.68
CA LEU A 751 -19.08 -1.32 -57.78
C LEU A 751 -19.44 -0.71 -59.15
N SER A 752 -19.27 -1.47 -60.22
CA SER A 752 -19.65 -1.04 -61.58
C SER A 752 -21.15 -0.88 -61.72
N LEU A 753 -21.93 -1.81 -61.16
CA LEU A 753 -23.39 -1.78 -61.16
C LEU A 753 -23.90 -0.59 -60.33
N TYR A 754 -23.28 -0.32 -59.18
CA TYR A 754 -23.56 0.86 -58.37
C TYR A 754 -23.29 2.17 -59.12
N LEU A 755 -22.16 2.29 -59.83
CA LEU A 755 -21.86 3.47 -60.65
C LEU A 755 -22.86 3.65 -61.80
N LEU A 756 -23.30 2.56 -62.44
CA LEU A 756 -24.35 2.62 -63.47
C LEU A 756 -25.68 3.12 -62.89
N VAL A 757 -26.06 2.66 -61.70
CA VAL A 757 -27.26 3.14 -60.98
C VAL A 757 -27.14 4.63 -60.65
N ILE A 758 -25.98 5.09 -60.18
CA ILE A 758 -25.73 6.52 -59.92
C ILE A 758 -25.85 7.36 -61.20
N ILE A 759 -25.26 6.90 -62.31
CA ILE A 759 -25.32 7.62 -63.59
C ILE A 759 -26.76 7.69 -64.08
N TRP A 760 -27.50 6.58 -63.98
CA TRP A 760 -28.91 6.53 -64.32
C TRP A 760 -29.74 7.46 -63.43
N ALA A 761 -29.55 7.41 -62.12
CA ALA A 761 -30.23 8.27 -61.15
C ALA A 761 -29.97 9.74 -61.46
N ARG A 762 -28.71 10.16 -61.68
CA ARG A 762 -28.38 11.54 -62.09
C ARG A 762 -29.04 11.96 -63.41
N LYS A 763 -29.22 11.03 -64.35
CA LYS A 763 -29.85 11.31 -65.64
C LYS A 763 -31.37 11.46 -65.52
N VAL A 764 -31.99 10.70 -64.61
CA VAL A 764 -33.41 10.84 -64.24
C VAL A 764 -33.63 12.14 -63.47
N ASP A 765 -32.77 12.46 -62.51
CA ASP A 765 -32.84 13.69 -61.71
C ASP A 765 -32.75 14.95 -62.59
N LYS A 766 -31.84 14.95 -63.58
CA LYS A 766 -31.78 16.01 -64.62
C LYS A 766 -33.05 16.10 -65.48
N ARG A 767 -33.74 14.99 -65.72
CA ARG A 767 -35.01 14.98 -66.48
C ARG A 767 -36.18 15.49 -65.64
N ASP A 768 -36.18 15.23 -64.34
CA ASP A 768 -37.21 15.75 -63.44
C ASP A 768 -37.04 17.25 -63.18
N ILE A 769 -35.82 17.79 -63.16
CA ILE A 769 -35.57 19.26 -63.15
C ILE A 769 -36.25 19.95 -64.36
N VAL A 770 -36.22 19.32 -65.55
CA VAL A 770 -36.89 19.86 -66.74
C VAL A 770 -38.41 19.77 -66.66
N LYS A 771 -38.96 18.74 -66.00
CA LYS A 771 -40.41 18.64 -65.75
C LYS A 771 -40.91 19.66 -64.73
N VAL A 772 -40.12 19.97 -63.69
CA VAL A 772 -40.44 21.04 -62.73
C VAL A 772 -40.49 22.41 -63.43
N TYR A 773 -39.62 22.65 -64.42
CA TYR A 773 -39.67 23.88 -65.22
C TYR A 773 -40.93 23.98 -66.12
N LEU A 774 -41.44 22.84 -66.60
CA LEU A 774 -42.67 22.77 -67.41
C LEU A 774 -43.96 22.83 -66.55
N GLN A 775 -43.90 22.53 -65.26
CA GLN A 775 -45.03 22.70 -64.33
C GLN A 775 -45.19 24.14 -63.82
N TRP A 776 -44.14 24.98 -63.90
CA TRP A 776 -44.17 26.41 -63.55
C TRP A 776 -44.64 27.33 -64.69
N GLN A 777 -45.01 26.80 -65.87
CA GLN A 777 -45.64 27.54 -66.97
C GLN A 777 -47.04 27.01 -67.32
N GLY A 778 -47.84 26.71 -66.30
CA GLY A 778 -49.31 26.68 -66.41
C GLY A 778 -49.88 28.10 -66.17
N PRO A 779 -51.02 28.47 -66.79
CA PRO A 779 -51.36 29.86 -67.12
C PRO A 779 -51.65 30.76 -65.90
N LEU A 780 -51.03 31.95 -65.93
CA LEU A 780 -51.75 33.23 -65.92
C LEU A 780 -51.57 33.89 -67.29
#